data_AF-A0A1A0H6F3-F1
#
_entry.id   AF-A0A1A0H6F3-F1
#
_cell.length_a   1.000
_cell.length_b   1.000
_cell.length_c   1.000
_cell.angle_alpha   90.00
_cell.angle_beta   90.00
_cell.angle_gamma   90.00
#
_symmetry.space_group_name_H-M   'P 1'
#
loop_
_entity.id
_entity.type
_entity.pdbx_description
1 polymer ?
#
loop_
_entity_poly.entity_id
_entity_poly.type
_entity_poly.pdbx_seq_one_letter_code
_entity_poly.pdbx_strand_id
1 'polypeptide(L)'
;MAHYQQVANRFLHEVQKSPEGYDVALYLLSQDSLTCKYFGALTLTVVLQHPGLDVAQCQRVVSTLLTHIGVLTVDAQTTDRNLFVVRKLMSNISLAYLKYHQTFNNPIISFVQIFVPDVPDHAGVLEFATLMANFSFTQLALLLIFLSILVEDVSKSNDFRSAIHTAVRENLYPLFLTVYQYLAYIESQNQLLQELDSQALQTLHSWMVYLPNVNGDSLYEDIGVLVDFLSLHFKDGISGQDQDILESIKQTLIIFNEVLELNANMLSHEQKQALYATVLGTWGTQLVDTVILNVEDDFHEESAAYIDLFLTILQLNSIRLSKSILVSNTQAILALALRLTAVEGTPIIDELISERMLLFWEDFASVYEDSSDVFDTFFETQEDPQFQTKFEAEKRRIFDTVARIYWRKLRLPEPTIYGQIRAEFNAYRSSVADFFLVVYSLLKAEFYQLMSEFLIEGSLHLSTSTEKLLDVEATMYILFKINDDTVYFESQANQLAPFSQAIFETGFLTKFATFENGDSMYTTVLATLVQFCSSNVFYYKTSSGSKHLSEVFNIIFPLLLNSKNTTLALLASKTALRICEESSDHLVDFLPDLENVVVGMLKNPEMDSLIRLRMFNAYSVIARSIQNVDEHSKILHGMVSAIASAASSVIESISGSLENILEAQEEYLSSLLSCLVNIAKGSSISDDAIDEMLVRDQETYRDFWSRDPYMIKQTVFSIVHEFSLTNSALAQKPIFVEKCTLILKAGIGERLGSGFDVGNEAIMTYALALMEVTTNANTVPFIFGLVECLVSVEYQHLDPAMMQQLVQRIFTNKLAFLKSDPDMIKSAIDLFSKVLECKPSLILYTEIFRCTILQFAVEGLAANELFVVKSILRFWTSFLGMRRGTGEDHAECQRIFTELNLVEVVTSELIASFVKSARSNLEYYYSVFRSLIAKFPMQFKTSLATAIDEATLVQKIGTKELELFVHKLMVTRGRRTANEVLKLFWLAANGFVEYNHQRI
;
A
#
# COMPACT_ATOMS: atom_id res chain seq x y z
N MET A 1 -14.74 18.42 -32.81
CA MET A 1 -13.48 17.72 -33.18
C MET A 1 -13.39 16.33 -32.59
N ALA A 2 -13.50 16.14 -31.27
CA ALA A 2 -13.40 14.82 -30.61
C ALA A 2 -14.37 13.74 -31.14
N HIS A 3 -15.64 14.08 -31.40
CA HIS A 3 -16.61 13.16 -31.99
C HIS A 3 -16.23 12.72 -33.42
N TYR A 4 -15.72 13.63 -34.25
CA TYR A 4 -15.28 13.30 -35.62
C TYR A 4 -14.00 12.44 -35.60
N GLN A 5 -13.09 12.67 -34.65
CA GLN A 5 -11.93 11.81 -34.43
C GLN A 5 -12.34 10.42 -33.97
N GLN A 6 -13.33 10.28 -33.08
CA GLN A 6 -13.86 8.97 -32.68
C GLN A 6 -14.52 8.21 -33.85
N VAL A 7 -15.30 8.90 -34.68
CA VAL A 7 -15.92 8.30 -35.88
C VAL A 7 -14.86 7.89 -36.91
N ALA A 8 -13.86 8.74 -37.15
CA ALA A 8 -12.75 8.42 -38.04
C ALA A 8 -11.92 7.23 -37.52
N ASN A 9 -11.60 7.18 -36.22
CA ASN A 9 -10.90 6.05 -35.61
C ASN A 9 -11.70 4.74 -35.71
N ARG A 10 -13.02 4.81 -35.53
CA ARG A 10 -13.89 3.64 -35.68
C ARG A 10 -13.90 3.13 -37.12
N PHE A 11 -14.02 4.03 -38.09
CA PHE A 11 -13.97 3.68 -39.51
C PHE A 11 -12.61 3.10 -39.91
N LEU A 12 -11.51 3.71 -39.45
CA LEU A 12 -10.15 3.20 -39.66
C LEU A 12 -9.97 1.79 -39.07
N HIS A 13 -10.58 1.52 -37.92
CA HIS A 13 -10.51 0.20 -37.29
C HIS A 13 -11.34 -0.86 -38.03
N GLU A 14 -12.46 -0.47 -38.64
CA GLU A 14 -13.27 -1.35 -39.51
C GLU A 14 -12.51 -1.69 -40.80
N VAL A 15 -11.86 -0.71 -41.43
CA VAL A 15 -11.04 -0.91 -42.64
C VAL A 15 -9.84 -1.84 -42.36
N GLN A 16 -9.18 -1.71 -41.22
CA GLN A 16 -8.05 -2.58 -40.86
C GLN A 16 -8.42 -4.06 -40.74
N LYS A 17 -9.69 -4.37 -40.41
CA LYS A 17 -10.19 -5.74 -40.25
C LYS A 17 -10.90 -6.27 -41.51
N SER A 18 -10.99 -5.47 -42.57
CA SER A 18 -11.66 -5.87 -43.80
C SER A 18 -10.81 -6.85 -44.63
N PRO A 19 -11.42 -7.60 -45.57
CA PRO A 19 -10.68 -8.48 -46.48
C PRO A 19 -9.62 -7.76 -47.31
N GLU A 20 -9.84 -6.47 -47.61
CA GLU A 20 -8.95 -5.61 -48.38
C GLU A 20 -7.83 -4.99 -47.51
N GLY A 21 -7.79 -5.26 -46.21
CA GLY A 21 -6.84 -4.65 -45.27
C GLY A 21 -5.37 -4.81 -45.69
N TYR A 22 -5.02 -5.94 -46.32
CA TYR A 22 -3.67 -6.17 -46.85
C TYR A 22 -3.34 -5.20 -48.01
N ASP A 23 -4.21 -5.08 -49.01
CA ASP A 23 -3.98 -4.22 -50.17
C ASP A 23 -3.99 -2.73 -49.79
N VAL A 24 -4.87 -2.36 -48.85
CA VAL A 24 -4.92 -1.00 -48.27
C VAL A 24 -3.60 -0.69 -47.57
N ALA A 25 -3.05 -1.63 -46.80
CA ALA A 25 -1.79 -1.43 -46.11
C ALA A 25 -0.62 -1.21 -47.09
N LEU A 26 -0.55 -1.98 -48.18
CA LEU A 26 0.48 -1.81 -49.21
C LEU A 26 0.37 -0.45 -49.92
N TYR A 27 -0.84 -0.03 -50.26
CA TYR A 27 -1.09 1.27 -50.87
C TYR A 27 -0.64 2.42 -49.95
N LEU A 28 -0.86 2.28 -48.64
CA LEU A 28 -0.48 3.28 -47.65
C LEU A 28 1.05 3.33 -47.43
N LEU A 29 1.72 2.18 -47.48
CA LEU A 29 3.19 2.09 -47.38
C LEU A 29 3.90 2.70 -48.58
N SER A 30 3.25 2.75 -49.75
CA SER A 30 3.81 3.39 -50.95
C SER A 30 3.60 4.91 -51.01
N GLN A 31 2.88 5.52 -50.06
CA GLN A 31 2.67 6.97 -50.02
C GLN A 31 3.87 7.70 -49.40
N ASP A 32 4.09 8.97 -49.78
CA ASP A 32 5.21 9.77 -49.26
C ASP A 32 5.04 10.22 -47.79
N SER A 33 3.80 10.27 -47.30
CA SER A 33 3.49 10.72 -45.94
C SER A 33 3.90 9.70 -44.87
N LEU A 34 4.69 10.13 -43.89
CA LEU A 34 5.16 9.28 -42.78
C LEU A 34 3.98 8.68 -41.98
N THR A 35 2.94 9.46 -41.74
CA THR A 35 1.74 9.00 -41.03
C THR A 35 0.98 7.93 -41.82
N CYS A 36 0.90 8.07 -43.16
CA CYS A 36 0.29 7.06 -44.01
C CYS A 36 1.10 5.76 -44.00
N LYS A 37 2.43 5.85 -44.14
CA LYS A 37 3.32 4.68 -44.06
C LYS A 37 3.20 3.96 -42.71
N TYR A 38 3.19 4.72 -41.60
CA TYR A 38 3.01 4.13 -40.26
C TYR A 38 1.64 3.48 -40.09
N PHE A 39 0.57 4.12 -40.57
CA PHE A 39 -0.78 3.53 -40.53
C PHE A 39 -0.89 2.27 -41.42
N GLY A 40 -0.19 2.24 -42.55
CA GLY A 40 -0.02 1.04 -43.37
C GLY A 40 0.69 -0.08 -42.59
N ALA A 41 1.80 0.23 -41.93
CA ALA A 41 2.50 -0.73 -41.06
C ALA A 41 1.62 -1.23 -39.90
N LEU A 42 0.82 -0.36 -39.27
CA LEU A 42 -0.15 -0.75 -38.23
C LEU A 42 -1.25 -1.65 -38.78
N THR A 43 -1.71 -1.40 -40.00
CA THR A 43 -2.72 -2.23 -40.66
C THR A 43 -2.18 -3.64 -40.93
N LEU A 44 -0.91 -3.77 -41.32
CA LEU A 44 -0.25 -5.08 -41.44
C LEU A 44 -0.16 -5.84 -40.11
N THR A 45 -0.05 -5.14 -38.97
CA THR A 45 -0.15 -5.79 -37.63
C THR A 45 -1.48 -6.52 -37.48
N VAL A 46 -2.60 -5.88 -37.86
CA VAL A 46 -3.94 -6.46 -37.77
C VAL A 46 -4.09 -7.65 -38.71
N VAL A 47 -3.54 -7.56 -39.93
CA VAL A 47 -3.52 -8.66 -40.90
C VAL A 47 -2.76 -9.88 -40.34
N LEU A 48 -1.60 -9.68 -39.70
CA LEU A 48 -0.82 -10.75 -39.09
C LEU A 48 -1.54 -11.43 -37.91
N GLN A 49 -2.32 -10.65 -37.15
CA GLN A 49 -3.12 -11.16 -36.01
C GLN A 49 -4.39 -11.91 -36.44
N HIS A 50 -4.75 -11.88 -37.72
CA HIS A 50 -5.97 -12.56 -38.18
C HIS A 50 -5.87 -14.08 -37.94
N PRO A 51 -6.88 -14.72 -37.31
CA PRO A 51 -6.84 -16.14 -36.95
C PRO A 51 -6.85 -17.09 -38.16
N GLY A 52 -7.34 -16.63 -39.31
CA GLY A 52 -7.39 -17.40 -40.56
C GLY A 52 -6.14 -17.31 -41.46
N LEU A 53 -5.06 -16.67 -41.02
CA LEU A 53 -3.84 -16.49 -41.84
C LEU A 53 -3.05 -17.81 -41.91
N ASP A 54 -2.69 -18.27 -43.12
CA ASP A 54 -1.84 -19.45 -43.31
C ASP A 54 -0.32 -19.10 -43.37
N VAL A 55 0.54 -20.12 -43.33
CA VAL A 55 2.01 -19.94 -43.33
C VAL A 55 2.51 -19.27 -44.62
N ALA A 56 1.95 -19.63 -45.78
CA ALA A 56 2.37 -19.08 -47.07
C ALA A 56 1.95 -17.61 -47.25
N GLN A 57 0.78 -17.23 -46.72
CA GLN A 57 0.32 -15.85 -46.62
C GLN A 57 1.23 -15.05 -45.70
N CYS A 58 1.59 -15.60 -44.54
CA CYS A 58 2.52 -14.95 -43.62
C CYS A 58 3.89 -14.72 -44.27
N GLN A 59 4.44 -15.69 -44.99
CA GLN A 59 5.71 -15.54 -45.72
C GLN A 59 5.65 -14.44 -46.78
N ARG A 60 4.54 -14.33 -47.53
CA ARG A 60 4.33 -13.22 -48.49
C ARG A 60 4.26 -11.85 -47.83
N VAL A 61 3.61 -11.76 -46.66
CA VAL A 61 3.57 -10.51 -45.88
C VAL A 61 4.99 -10.13 -45.47
N VAL A 62 5.77 -11.09 -44.94
CA VAL A 62 7.15 -10.84 -44.49
C VAL A 62 8.09 -10.47 -45.64
N SER A 63 8.04 -11.14 -46.80
CA SER A 63 8.85 -10.75 -47.95
C SER A 63 8.55 -9.31 -48.39
N THR A 64 7.28 -8.91 -48.27
CA THR A 64 6.86 -7.54 -48.58
C THR A 64 7.36 -6.54 -47.53
N LEU A 65 7.31 -6.89 -46.24
CA LEU A 65 7.89 -6.08 -45.15
C LEU A 65 9.40 -5.86 -45.36
N LEU A 66 10.16 -6.93 -45.66
CA LEU A 66 11.61 -6.86 -45.90
C LEU A 66 11.94 -5.98 -47.11
N THR A 67 11.18 -6.12 -48.20
CA THR A 67 11.34 -5.29 -49.40
C THR A 67 11.13 -3.80 -49.07
N HIS A 68 10.07 -3.47 -48.33
CA HIS A 68 9.82 -2.10 -47.91
C HIS A 68 10.89 -1.56 -46.97
N ILE A 69 11.41 -2.38 -46.03
CA ILE A 69 12.53 -1.97 -45.18
C ILE A 69 13.77 -1.66 -46.03
N GLY A 70 14.10 -2.50 -47.01
CA GLY A 70 15.22 -2.24 -47.93
C GLY A 70 15.11 -0.92 -48.68
N VAL A 71 13.92 -0.60 -49.20
CA VAL A 71 13.66 0.69 -49.86
C VAL A 71 13.80 1.88 -48.90
N LEU A 72 13.41 1.70 -47.63
CA LEU A 72 13.47 2.76 -46.61
C LEU A 72 14.87 2.90 -45.97
N THR A 73 15.81 2.01 -46.28
CA THR A 73 17.16 1.94 -45.66
C THR A 73 18.30 2.01 -46.68
N VAL A 74 18.04 2.53 -47.89
CA VAL A 74 19.02 2.62 -48.99
C VAL A 74 20.22 3.50 -48.64
N ASP A 75 20.00 4.58 -47.88
CA ASP A 75 21.03 5.50 -47.42
C ASP A 75 20.71 6.04 -46.01
N ALA A 76 21.71 6.62 -45.35
CA ALA A 76 21.58 7.11 -43.97
C ALA A 76 20.49 8.20 -43.80
N GLN A 77 20.40 9.16 -44.72
CA GLN A 77 19.41 10.25 -44.61
C GLN A 77 17.98 9.74 -44.78
N THR A 78 17.78 8.81 -45.72
CA THR A 78 16.48 8.16 -45.93
C THR A 78 16.11 7.30 -44.73
N THR A 79 17.10 6.63 -44.13
CA THR A 79 16.91 5.79 -42.93
C THR A 79 16.43 6.63 -41.74
N ASP A 80 17.13 7.70 -41.39
CA ASP A 80 16.80 8.53 -40.23
C ASP A 80 15.39 9.11 -40.33
N ARG A 81 15.00 9.57 -41.53
CA ARG A 81 13.65 10.10 -41.78
C ARG A 81 12.55 9.07 -41.60
N ASN A 82 12.81 7.79 -41.88
CA ASN A 82 11.82 6.72 -41.87
C ASN A 82 11.97 5.73 -40.70
N LEU A 83 12.92 5.96 -39.78
CA LEU A 83 13.28 5.02 -38.71
C LEU A 83 12.07 4.59 -37.86
N PHE A 84 11.16 5.51 -37.57
CA PHE A 84 9.92 5.21 -36.84
C PHE A 84 9.03 4.18 -37.56
N VAL A 85 8.92 4.28 -38.89
CA VAL A 85 8.19 3.29 -39.71
C VAL A 85 8.96 1.98 -39.77
N VAL A 86 10.28 2.04 -39.96
CA VAL A 86 11.16 0.84 -40.00
C VAL A 86 11.05 0.03 -38.71
N ARG A 87 11.11 0.67 -37.53
CA ARG A 87 10.90 0.01 -36.23
C ARG A 87 9.55 -0.72 -36.16
N LYS A 88 8.48 -0.10 -36.70
CA LYS A 88 7.16 -0.74 -36.73
C LYS A 88 7.10 -1.95 -37.69
N LEU A 89 7.77 -1.86 -38.84
CA LEU A 89 7.87 -2.98 -39.78
C LEU A 89 8.69 -4.14 -39.19
N MET A 90 9.78 -3.83 -38.48
CA MET A 90 10.57 -4.81 -37.70
C MET A 90 9.71 -5.52 -36.64
N SER A 91 8.90 -4.78 -35.90
CA SER A 91 7.95 -5.36 -34.92
C SER A 91 6.90 -6.26 -35.59
N ASN A 92 6.44 -5.94 -36.80
CA ASN A 92 5.55 -6.83 -37.55
C ASN A 92 6.26 -8.14 -37.97
N ILE A 93 7.55 -8.09 -38.31
CA ILE A 93 8.33 -9.30 -38.58
C ILE A 93 8.48 -10.13 -37.31
N SER A 94 8.74 -9.49 -36.16
CA SER A 94 8.78 -10.16 -34.85
C SER A 94 7.45 -10.86 -34.52
N LEU A 95 6.32 -10.19 -34.75
CA LEU A 95 4.99 -10.76 -34.57
C LEU A 95 4.74 -11.99 -35.47
N ALA A 96 5.19 -11.92 -36.73
CA ALA A 96 5.12 -13.06 -37.64
C ALA A 96 5.96 -14.24 -37.13
N TYR A 97 7.17 -13.96 -36.65
CA TYR A 97 8.05 -14.97 -36.05
C TYR A 97 7.41 -15.62 -34.81
N LEU A 98 6.86 -14.82 -33.88
CA LEU A 98 6.15 -15.32 -32.70
C LEU A 98 5.08 -16.37 -33.05
N LYS A 99 4.29 -16.09 -34.09
CA LYS A 99 3.17 -16.94 -34.51
C LYS A 99 3.61 -18.21 -35.26
N TYR A 100 4.71 -18.16 -36.02
CA TYR A 100 5.11 -19.26 -36.94
C TYR A 100 6.56 -19.72 -36.81
N HIS A 101 7.22 -19.50 -35.66
CA HIS A 101 8.65 -19.75 -35.42
C HIS A 101 9.18 -21.11 -35.87
N GLN A 102 8.37 -22.17 -35.84
CA GLN A 102 8.78 -23.52 -36.28
C GLN A 102 9.03 -23.64 -37.79
N THR A 103 8.38 -22.79 -38.58
CA THR A 103 8.42 -22.82 -40.06
C THR A 103 9.02 -21.54 -40.66
N PHE A 104 9.33 -20.58 -39.80
CA PHE A 104 9.82 -19.27 -40.20
C PHE A 104 11.35 -19.30 -40.30
N ASN A 105 11.90 -18.85 -41.43
CA ASN A 105 13.35 -18.71 -41.59
C ASN A 105 13.91 -17.73 -40.55
N ASN A 106 15.18 -17.88 -40.18
CA ASN A 106 15.77 -17.01 -39.16
C ASN A 106 15.57 -15.51 -39.52
N PRO A 107 14.81 -14.74 -38.72
CA PRO A 107 14.44 -13.37 -39.06
C PRO A 107 15.66 -12.47 -39.25
N ILE A 108 16.74 -12.72 -38.52
CA ILE A 108 17.99 -11.95 -38.62
C ILE A 108 18.70 -12.21 -39.94
N ILE A 109 18.77 -13.47 -40.38
CA ILE A 109 19.37 -13.82 -41.67
C ILE A 109 18.54 -13.22 -42.82
N SER A 110 17.20 -13.33 -42.75
CA SER A 110 16.30 -12.72 -43.74
C SER A 110 16.39 -11.19 -43.76
N PHE A 111 16.69 -10.56 -42.63
CA PHE A 111 16.93 -9.12 -42.57
C PHE A 111 18.27 -8.74 -43.21
N VAL A 112 19.33 -9.52 -42.97
CA VAL A 112 20.66 -9.30 -43.57
C VAL A 112 20.63 -9.42 -45.10
N GLN A 113 19.77 -10.28 -45.65
CA GLN A 113 19.57 -10.42 -47.10
C GLN A 113 19.13 -9.12 -47.80
N ILE A 114 18.57 -8.16 -47.06
CA ILE A 114 18.26 -6.82 -47.58
C ILE A 114 19.53 -6.10 -48.04
N PHE A 115 20.63 -6.27 -47.30
CA PHE A 115 21.90 -5.61 -47.57
C PHE A 115 22.84 -6.46 -48.43
N VAL A 116 22.75 -7.79 -48.30
CA VAL A 116 23.57 -8.76 -49.05
C VAL A 116 22.67 -9.86 -49.63
N PRO A 117 22.19 -9.71 -50.88
CA PRO A 117 21.20 -10.63 -51.47
C PRO A 117 21.64 -12.09 -51.61
N ASP A 118 22.95 -12.35 -51.67
CA ASP A 118 23.51 -13.69 -51.94
C ASP A 118 23.71 -14.55 -50.67
N VAL A 119 23.21 -14.12 -49.50
CA VAL A 119 23.37 -14.84 -48.24
C VAL A 119 22.44 -16.07 -48.18
N PRO A 120 22.96 -17.29 -47.91
CA PRO A 120 22.13 -18.49 -47.77
C PRO A 120 21.08 -18.36 -46.66
N ASP A 121 19.88 -18.90 -46.87
CA ASP A 121 18.78 -18.91 -45.87
C ASP A 121 19.13 -19.61 -44.54
N HIS A 122 20.21 -20.41 -44.54
CA HIS A 122 20.73 -21.14 -43.39
C HIS A 122 22.18 -20.77 -43.07
N ALA A 123 22.56 -19.52 -43.31
CA ALA A 123 23.90 -19.04 -43.01
C ALA A 123 24.25 -19.27 -41.53
N GLY A 124 25.35 -19.99 -41.30
CA GLY A 124 25.85 -20.29 -39.97
C GLY A 124 26.57 -19.10 -39.32
N VAL A 125 26.94 -19.26 -38.05
CA VAL A 125 27.65 -18.23 -37.26
C VAL A 125 28.92 -17.71 -37.96
N LEU A 126 29.72 -18.61 -38.56
CA LEU A 126 30.98 -18.23 -39.21
C LEU A 126 30.76 -17.36 -40.45
N GLU A 127 29.76 -17.70 -41.27
CA GLU A 127 29.40 -16.92 -42.46
C GLU A 127 28.87 -15.56 -42.04
N PHE A 128 28.01 -15.52 -41.01
CA PHE A 128 27.49 -14.29 -40.43
C PHE A 128 28.61 -13.37 -39.90
N ALA A 129 29.61 -13.92 -39.22
CA ALA A 129 30.77 -13.16 -38.74
C ALA A 129 31.53 -12.45 -39.88
N THR A 130 31.73 -13.13 -41.02
CA THR A 130 32.40 -12.52 -42.18
C THR A 130 31.58 -11.41 -42.83
N LEU A 131 30.25 -11.46 -42.73
CA LEU A 131 29.37 -10.41 -43.24
C LEU A 131 29.44 -9.14 -42.37
N MET A 132 29.49 -9.29 -41.05
CA MET A 132 29.58 -8.15 -40.12
C MET A 132 30.78 -7.24 -40.41
N ALA A 133 31.92 -7.82 -40.79
CA ALA A 133 33.12 -7.07 -41.16
C ALA A 133 32.93 -6.14 -42.38
N ASN A 134 31.93 -6.40 -43.21
CA ASN A 134 31.66 -5.62 -44.43
C ASN A 134 30.49 -4.63 -44.27
N PHE A 135 29.83 -4.58 -43.11
CA PHE A 135 28.69 -3.71 -42.88
C PHE A 135 29.11 -2.27 -42.60
N SER A 136 28.29 -1.31 -43.05
CA SER A 136 28.43 0.08 -42.63
C SER A 136 27.92 0.29 -41.20
N PHE A 137 28.31 1.39 -40.56
CA PHE A 137 27.83 1.75 -39.22
C PHE A 137 26.29 1.82 -39.14
N THR A 138 25.63 2.39 -40.14
CA THR A 138 24.16 2.45 -40.22
C THR A 138 23.52 1.07 -40.31
N GLN A 139 24.13 0.15 -41.06
CA GLN A 139 23.63 -1.23 -41.20
C GLN A 139 23.77 -2.01 -39.89
N LEU A 140 24.89 -1.84 -39.17
CA LEU A 140 25.09 -2.43 -37.84
C LEU A 140 24.09 -1.86 -36.83
N ALA A 141 23.85 -0.54 -36.82
CA ALA A 141 22.85 0.08 -35.96
C ALA A 141 21.43 -0.44 -36.23
N LEU A 142 21.04 -0.59 -37.50
CA LEU A 142 19.74 -1.17 -37.87
C LEU A 142 19.59 -2.64 -37.44
N LEU A 143 20.66 -3.42 -37.51
CA LEU A 143 20.69 -4.80 -37.04
C LEU A 143 20.51 -4.87 -35.52
N LEU A 144 21.20 -4.01 -34.77
CA LEU A 144 21.06 -3.89 -33.31
C LEU A 144 19.62 -3.51 -32.91
N ILE A 145 19.05 -2.48 -33.55
CA ILE A 145 17.64 -2.08 -33.33
C ILE A 145 16.69 -3.26 -33.58
N PHE A 146 16.92 -4.05 -34.63
CA PHE A 146 16.06 -5.19 -34.91
C PHE A 146 16.19 -6.30 -33.87
N LEU A 147 17.42 -6.58 -33.41
CA LEU A 147 17.68 -7.53 -32.32
C LEU A 147 16.98 -7.12 -31.01
N SER A 148 16.94 -5.82 -30.70
CA SER A 148 16.19 -5.27 -29.55
C SER A 148 14.68 -5.50 -29.70
N ILE A 149 14.10 -5.09 -30.83
CA ILE A 149 12.65 -5.20 -31.07
C ILE A 149 12.18 -6.66 -31.03
N LEU A 150 12.97 -7.59 -31.60
CA LEU A 150 12.65 -9.01 -31.58
C LEU A 150 12.50 -9.54 -30.16
N VAL A 151 13.49 -9.29 -29.30
CA VAL A 151 13.49 -9.81 -27.94
C VAL A 151 12.46 -9.13 -27.04
N GLU A 152 12.23 -7.82 -27.22
CA GLU A 152 11.18 -7.07 -26.52
C GLU A 152 9.78 -7.60 -26.86
N ASP A 153 9.50 -7.87 -28.13
CA ASP A 153 8.21 -8.39 -28.57
C ASP A 153 8.01 -9.85 -28.11
N VAL A 154 9.07 -10.68 -28.09
CA VAL A 154 9.02 -12.01 -27.49
C VAL A 154 8.68 -11.92 -26.00
N SER A 155 9.31 -10.99 -25.28
CA SER A 155 9.08 -10.78 -23.84
C SER A 155 7.64 -10.40 -23.53
N LYS A 156 6.96 -9.63 -24.40
CA LYS A 156 5.54 -9.26 -24.25
C LYS A 156 4.57 -10.45 -24.27
N SER A 157 4.97 -11.58 -24.84
CA SER A 157 4.12 -12.78 -24.91
C SER A 157 3.92 -13.47 -23.55
N ASN A 158 4.80 -13.21 -22.58
CA ASN A 158 4.75 -13.68 -21.18
C ASN A 158 4.56 -15.21 -20.96
N ASP A 159 4.64 -16.03 -22.00
CA ASP A 159 4.63 -17.49 -21.94
C ASP A 159 6.06 -18.05 -22.05
N PHE A 160 6.83 -17.90 -20.97
CA PHE A 160 8.24 -18.34 -20.85
C PHE A 160 8.45 -19.86 -20.97
N ARG A 161 7.39 -20.65 -21.19
CA ARG A 161 7.44 -22.11 -21.45
C ARG A 161 7.15 -22.45 -22.91
N SER A 162 6.82 -21.47 -23.73
CA SER A 162 6.52 -21.69 -25.14
C SER A 162 7.79 -22.01 -25.94
N ALA A 163 7.63 -22.81 -27.00
CA ALA A 163 8.73 -23.27 -27.86
C ALA A 163 9.51 -22.12 -28.55
N ILE A 164 8.98 -20.90 -28.52
CA ILE A 164 9.66 -19.70 -29.03
C ILE A 164 10.97 -19.43 -28.29
N HIS A 165 11.03 -19.64 -26.97
CA HIS A 165 12.23 -19.32 -26.18
C HIS A 165 13.39 -20.24 -26.56
N THR A 166 13.09 -21.51 -26.82
CA THR A 166 14.06 -22.48 -27.36
C THR A 166 14.51 -22.06 -28.76
N ALA A 167 13.58 -21.65 -29.63
CA ALA A 167 13.93 -21.17 -30.97
C ALA A 167 14.79 -19.89 -30.95
N VAL A 168 14.54 -18.96 -30.02
CA VAL A 168 15.37 -17.76 -29.81
C VAL A 168 16.77 -18.16 -29.34
N ARG A 169 16.88 -19.09 -28.38
CA ARG A 169 18.16 -19.61 -27.87
C ARG A 169 18.99 -20.29 -28.96
N GLU A 170 18.37 -21.13 -29.79
CA GLU A 170 19.10 -21.90 -30.80
C GLU A 170 19.44 -21.09 -32.05
N ASN A 171 18.53 -20.22 -32.50
CA ASN A 171 18.65 -19.56 -33.80
C ASN A 171 19.12 -18.10 -33.71
N LEU A 172 18.69 -17.33 -32.69
CA LEU A 172 18.95 -15.89 -32.64
C LEU A 172 20.16 -15.55 -31.75
N TYR A 173 20.25 -16.20 -30.60
CA TYR A 173 21.28 -15.90 -29.60
C TYR A 173 22.73 -16.07 -30.11
N PRO A 174 23.08 -17.11 -30.89
CA PRO A 174 24.45 -17.22 -31.42
C PRO A 174 24.82 -16.08 -32.37
N LEU A 175 23.87 -15.60 -33.19
CA LEU A 175 24.08 -14.46 -34.08
C LEU A 175 24.24 -13.17 -33.28
N PHE A 176 23.41 -12.98 -32.27
CA PHE A 176 23.53 -11.87 -31.31
C PHE A 176 24.92 -11.84 -30.66
N LEU A 177 25.40 -12.96 -30.10
CA LEU A 177 26.75 -13.04 -29.52
C LEU A 177 27.84 -12.68 -30.53
N THR A 178 27.69 -13.11 -31.78
CA THR A 178 28.66 -12.80 -32.85
C THR A 178 28.76 -11.30 -33.14
N VAL A 179 27.62 -10.57 -33.08
CA VAL A 179 27.63 -9.11 -33.20
C VAL A 179 28.44 -8.49 -32.06
N TYR A 180 28.23 -8.91 -30.81
CA TYR A 180 28.97 -8.36 -29.66
C TYR A 180 30.45 -8.75 -29.64
N GLN A 181 30.82 -9.93 -30.17
CA GLN A 181 32.24 -10.27 -30.37
C GLN A 181 32.91 -9.30 -31.34
N TYR A 182 32.22 -8.92 -32.43
CA TYR A 182 32.74 -7.95 -33.40
C TYR A 182 32.79 -6.53 -32.82
N LEU A 183 31.76 -6.10 -32.09
CA LEU A 183 31.75 -4.79 -31.41
C LEU A 183 32.87 -4.69 -30.37
N ALA A 184 33.05 -5.72 -29.53
CA ALA A 184 34.15 -5.77 -28.57
C ALA A 184 35.53 -5.73 -29.25
N TYR A 185 35.68 -6.37 -30.41
CA TYR A 185 36.90 -6.27 -31.21
C TYR A 185 37.15 -4.85 -31.70
N ILE A 186 36.15 -4.18 -32.30
CA ILE A 186 36.27 -2.80 -32.77
C ILE A 186 36.58 -1.84 -31.61
N GLU A 187 35.91 -2.03 -30.48
CA GLU A 187 36.11 -1.21 -29.29
C GLU A 187 37.52 -1.38 -28.71
N SER A 188 38.04 -2.60 -28.69
CA SER A 188 39.44 -2.84 -28.27
C SER A 188 40.49 -2.15 -29.16
N GLN A 189 40.10 -1.71 -30.36
CA GLN A 189 40.93 -0.95 -31.29
C GLN A 189 40.65 0.57 -31.24
N ASN A 190 39.78 1.03 -30.33
CA ASN A 190 39.28 2.41 -30.23
C ASN A 190 38.67 2.92 -31.55
N GLN A 191 37.94 2.06 -32.25
CA GLN A 191 37.31 2.37 -33.55
C GLN A 191 35.78 2.42 -33.49
N LEU A 192 35.17 2.21 -32.32
CA LEU A 192 33.72 2.22 -32.17
C LEU A 192 33.23 3.67 -32.16
N LEU A 193 32.22 3.97 -32.97
CA LEU A 193 31.57 5.27 -32.94
C LEU A 193 30.58 5.32 -31.79
N GLN A 194 30.52 6.46 -31.11
CA GLN A 194 29.64 6.69 -29.95
C GLN A 194 28.16 6.37 -30.24
N GLU A 195 27.63 6.79 -31.40
CA GLU A 195 26.23 6.50 -31.77
C GLU A 195 25.98 5.00 -31.86
N LEU A 196 26.95 4.24 -32.39
CA LEU A 196 26.85 2.79 -32.49
C LEU A 196 26.97 2.13 -31.11
N ASP A 197 27.86 2.64 -30.25
CA ASP A 197 28.02 2.17 -28.88
C ASP A 197 26.74 2.36 -28.06
N SER A 198 26.14 3.56 -28.13
CA SER A 198 24.85 3.86 -27.48
C SER A 198 23.74 2.90 -27.95
N GLN A 199 23.65 2.62 -29.26
CA GLN A 199 22.69 1.63 -29.78
C GLN A 199 23.03 0.19 -29.34
N ALA A 200 24.31 -0.15 -29.20
CA ALA A 200 24.75 -1.45 -28.69
C ALA A 200 24.38 -1.64 -27.22
N LEU A 201 24.54 -0.61 -26.37
CA LEU A 201 24.14 -0.63 -24.97
C LEU A 201 22.61 -0.75 -24.84
N GLN A 202 21.82 0.01 -25.60
CA GLN A 202 20.36 -0.12 -25.63
C GLN A 202 19.90 -1.52 -26.05
N THR A 203 20.54 -2.09 -27.07
CA THR A 203 20.22 -3.45 -27.52
C THR A 203 20.60 -4.47 -26.44
N LEU A 204 21.73 -4.28 -25.78
CA LEU A 204 22.20 -5.19 -24.75
C LEU A 204 21.28 -5.16 -23.54
N HIS A 205 20.83 -3.98 -23.14
CA HIS A 205 19.84 -3.76 -22.10
C HIS A 205 18.57 -4.58 -22.34
N SER A 206 17.95 -4.48 -23.51
CA SER A 206 16.77 -5.28 -23.88
C SER A 206 16.99 -6.79 -23.77
N TRP A 207 18.17 -7.27 -24.16
CA TRP A 207 18.52 -8.69 -24.01
C TRP A 207 18.78 -9.07 -22.55
N MET A 208 19.46 -8.23 -21.77
CA MET A 208 19.75 -8.48 -20.36
C MET A 208 18.51 -8.42 -19.47
N VAL A 209 17.44 -7.73 -19.88
CA VAL A 209 16.11 -7.84 -19.26
C VAL A 209 15.43 -9.17 -19.60
N TYR A 210 15.62 -9.69 -20.82
CA TYR A 210 14.98 -10.92 -21.27
C TYR A 210 15.64 -12.19 -20.72
N LEU A 211 16.97 -12.30 -20.78
CA LEU A 211 17.71 -13.52 -20.47
C LEU A 211 17.41 -14.08 -19.07
N PRO A 212 17.36 -13.27 -17.98
CA PRO A 212 17.05 -13.74 -16.63
C PRO A 212 15.67 -14.37 -16.47
N ASN A 213 14.70 -13.96 -17.29
CA ASN A 213 13.29 -14.36 -17.16
C ASN A 213 12.97 -15.71 -17.82
N VAL A 214 13.90 -16.25 -18.62
CA VAL A 214 13.73 -17.54 -19.30
C VAL A 214 14.08 -18.69 -18.36
N ASN A 215 13.16 -19.65 -18.20
CA ASN A 215 13.28 -20.76 -17.24
C ASN A 215 13.33 -22.14 -17.91
N GLY A 216 13.82 -23.15 -17.18
CA GLY A 216 13.80 -24.56 -17.64
C GLY A 216 14.90 -24.89 -18.66
N ASP A 217 14.60 -25.72 -19.65
CA ASP A 217 15.58 -26.21 -20.64
C ASP A 217 16.13 -25.11 -21.58
N SER A 218 15.62 -23.87 -21.50
CA SER A 218 16.05 -22.73 -22.32
C SER A 218 16.95 -21.73 -21.55
N LEU A 219 17.49 -22.12 -20.39
CA LEU A 219 18.43 -21.31 -19.61
C LEU A 219 19.71 -20.98 -20.39
N TYR A 220 20.17 -19.73 -20.27
CA TYR A 220 21.41 -19.26 -20.89
C TYR A 220 22.57 -19.42 -19.91
N GLU A 221 23.64 -20.09 -20.36
CA GLU A 221 24.81 -20.40 -19.52
C GLU A 221 26.07 -19.60 -19.90
N ASP A 222 26.13 -19.01 -21.09
CA ASP A 222 27.31 -18.30 -21.60
C ASP A 222 26.98 -16.87 -21.99
N ILE A 223 27.22 -15.93 -21.07
CA ILE A 223 27.12 -14.48 -21.28
C ILE A 223 28.50 -13.80 -21.27
N GLY A 224 29.60 -14.56 -21.35
CA GLY A 224 30.96 -14.07 -21.14
C GLY A 224 31.31 -12.88 -22.03
N VAL A 225 31.06 -13.02 -23.33
CA VAL A 225 31.28 -11.98 -24.35
C VAL A 225 30.57 -10.66 -24.00
N LEU A 226 29.36 -10.75 -23.47
CA LEU A 226 28.53 -9.58 -23.17
C LEU A 226 29.07 -8.82 -21.95
N VAL A 227 29.50 -9.58 -20.93
CA VAL A 227 30.16 -9.02 -19.74
C VAL A 227 31.51 -8.41 -20.10
N ASP A 228 32.26 -9.05 -21.00
CA ASP A 228 33.55 -8.54 -21.47
C ASP A 228 33.38 -7.21 -22.21
N PHE A 229 32.37 -7.10 -23.08
CA PHE A 229 32.02 -5.85 -23.77
C PHE A 229 31.69 -4.74 -22.77
N LEU A 230 30.76 -4.99 -21.82
CA LEU A 230 30.41 -4.02 -20.78
C LEU A 230 31.62 -3.58 -19.94
N SER A 231 32.55 -4.51 -19.69
CA SER A 231 33.75 -4.23 -18.89
C SER A 231 34.76 -3.34 -19.62
N LEU A 232 34.64 -3.12 -20.93
CA LEU A 232 35.52 -2.20 -21.68
C LEU A 232 35.31 -0.75 -21.24
N HIS A 233 34.08 -0.35 -20.90
CA HIS A 233 33.74 1.02 -20.49
C HIS A 233 34.33 1.41 -19.12
N PHE A 234 34.89 0.46 -18.37
CA PHE A 234 35.58 0.73 -17.10
C PHE A 234 37.12 0.83 -17.24
N LYS A 235 37.69 0.59 -18.44
CA LYS A 235 39.15 0.53 -18.63
C LYS A 235 39.80 1.90 -18.71
N ASP A 236 39.08 2.90 -19.23
CA ASP A 236 39.60 4.25 -19.35
C ASP A 236 39.44 5.05 -18.05
N GLY A 237 40.31 6.05 -17.87
CA GLY A 237 40.29 6.91 -16.69
C GLY A 237 39.06 7.81 -16.69
N ILE A 238 38.51 8.08 -15.51
CA ILE A 238 37.33 8.95 -15.36
C ILE A 238 37.76 10.41 -15.49
N SER A 239 37.23 11.11 -16.50
CA SER A 239 37.32 12.57 -16.61
C SER A 239 35.94 13.19 -16.51
N GLY A 240 35.67 13.99 -15.47
CA GLY A 240 34.38 14.66 -15.26
C GLY A 240 34.02 15.75 -16.29
N GLN A 241 34.69 15.79 -17.44
CA GLN A 241 34.43 16.74 -18.54
C GLN A 241 33.95 16.04 -19.81
N ASP A 242 33.95 14.70 -19.86
CA ASP A 242 33.57 13.91 -21.03
C ASP A 242 32.17 13.32 -20.82
N GLN A 243 31.14 14.09 -21.20
CA GLN A 243 29.74 13.69 -21.04
C GLN A 243 29.40 12.40 -21.79
N ASP A 244 30.05 12.17 -22.93
CA ASP A 244 29.78 11.04 -23.81
C ASP A 244 30.28 9.71 -23.20
N ILE A 245 31.45 9.73 -22.56
CA ILE A 245 31.98 8.59 -21.80
C ILE A 245 31.10 8.32 -20.57
N LEU A 246 30.68 9.37 -19.86
CA LEU A 246 29.85 9.24 -18.66
C LEU A 246 28.48 8.65 -18.96
N GLU A 247 27.84 9.03 -20.08
CA GLU A 247 26.58 8.43 -20.53
C GLU A 247 26.75 6.92 -20.78
N SER A 248 27.84 6.51 -21.44
CA SER A 248 28.11 5.11 -21.74
C SER A 248 28.38 4.29 -20.47
N ILE A 249 29.10 4.88 -19.50
CA ILE A 249 29.27 4.32 -18.15
C ILE A 249 27.93 4.19 -17.44
N LYS A 250 27.07 5.22 -17.48
CA LYS A 250 25.74 5.17 -16.87
C LYS A 250 24.92 3.99 -17.38
N GLN A 251 24.81 3.83 -18.70
CA GLN A 251 24.08 2.72 -19.30
C GLN A 251 24.67 1.36 -18.90
N THR A 252 26.01 1.25 -18.86
CA THR A 252 26.71 0.06 -18.39
C THR A 252 26.37 -0.30 -16.94
N LEU A 253 26.35 0.69 -16.05
CA LEU A 253 25.98 0.52 -14.64
C LEU A 253 24.53 0.06 -14.48
N ILE A 254 23.59 0.65 -15.24
CA ILE A 254 22.17 0.26 -15.26
C ILE A 254 22.02 -1.21 -15.68
N ILE A 255 22.68 -1.63 -16.76
CA ILE A 255 22.62 -3.01 -17.25
C ILE A 255 23.13 -4.00 -16.19
N PHE A 256 24.28 -3.71 -15.55
CA PHE A 256 24.78 -4.58 -14.48
C PHE A 256 23.85 -4.61 -13.27
N ASN A 257 23.22 -3.48 -12.91
CA ASN A 257 22.29 -3.41 -11.80
C ASN A 257 21.09 -4.33 -12.06
N GLU A 258 20.46 -4.20 -13.23
CA GLU A 258 19.30 -5.01 -13.59
C GLU A 258 19.63 -6.51 -13.66
N VAL A 259 20.79 -6.89 -14.19
CA VAL A 259 21.22 -8.29 -14.21
C VAL A 259 21.31 -8.85 -12.79
N LEU A 260 21.88 -8.09 -11.86
CA LEU A 260 22.02 -8.51 -10.47
C LEU A 260 20.66 -8.59 -9.75
N GLU A 261 19.76 -7.63 -9.99
CA GLU A 261 18.41 -7.62 -9.42
C GLU A 261 17.52 -8.75 -9.96
N LEU A 262 17.55 -9.00 -11.26
CA LEU A 262 16.70 -10.01 -11.92
C LEU A 262 17.21 -11.44 -11.68
N ASN A 263 18.51 -11.68 -11.87
CA ASN A 263 19.13 -12.98 -11.62
C ASN A 263 20.65 -12.85 -11.47
N ALA A 264 21.10 -12.54 -10.25
CA ALA A 264 22.52 -12.50 -9.94
C ALA A 264 23.28 -13.77 -10.34
N ASN A 265 22.67 -14.96 -10.37
CA ASN A 265 23.37 -16.21 -10.72
C ASN A 265 23.74 -16.33 -12.21
N MET A 266 23.23 -15.42 -13.06
CA MET A 266 23.63 -15.36 -14.47
C MET A 266 25.12 -15.00 -14.62
N LEU A 267 25.65 -14.16 -13.72
CA LEU A 267 27.08 -13.87 -13.65
C LEU A 267 27.82 -14.99 -12.92
N SER A 268 28.90 -15.48 -13.52
CA SER A 268 29.81 -16.40 -12.85
C SER A 268 30.46 -15.74 -11.62
N HIS A 269 30.97 -16.57 -10.71
CA HIS A 269 31.63 -16.07 -9.50
C HIS A 269 32.84 -15.16 -9.84
N GLU A 270 33.63 -15.51 -10.85
CA GLU A 270 34.78 -14.71 -11.28
C GLU A 270 34.34 -13.35 -11.84
N GLN A 271 33.29 -13.32 -12.66
CA GLN A 271 32.74 -12.06 -13.20
C GLN A 271 32.17 -11.15 -12.11
N LYS A 272 31.46 -11.72 -11.13
CA LYS A 272 30.98 -10.96 -9.95
C LYS A 272 32.15 -10.34 -9.19
N GLN A 273 33.20 -11.12 -8.93
CA GLN A 273 34.37 -10.62 -8.21
C GLN A 273 35.08 -9.52 -8.98
N ALA A 274 35.23 -9.64 -10.30
CA ALA A 274 35.81 -8.61 -11.14
C ALA A 274 34.98 -7.32 -11.10
N LEU A 275 33.65 -7.43 -11.29
CA LEU A 275 32.73 -6.29 -11.20
C LEU A 275 32.81 -5.61 -9.83
N TYR A 276 32.76 -6.39 -8.74
CA TYR A 276 32.82 -5.84 -7.38
C TYR A 276 34.16 -5.18 -7.10
N ALA A 277 35.27 -5.75 -7.59
CA ALA A 277 36.60 -5.14 -7.43
C ALA A 277 36.71 -3.81 -8.19
N THR A 278 36.05 -3.67 -9.34
CA THR A 278 35.99 -2.41 -10.09
C THR A 278 35.11 -1.38 -9.39
N VAL A 279 33.84 -1.72 -9.12
CA VAL A 279 32.83 -0.80 -8.57
C VAL A 279 33.15 -0.40 -7.13
N LEU A 280 33.62 -1.33 -6.28
CA LEU A 280 33.94 -1.04 -4.87
C LEU A 280 35.41 -0.63 -4.66
N GLY A 281 36.22 -0.67 -5.72
CA GLY A 281 37.67 -0.44 -5.64
C GLY A 281 38.09 0.96 -6.04
N THR A 282 39.27 1.05 -6.67
CA THR A 282 39.90 2.31 -7.04
C THR A 282 39.11 3.08 -8.09
N TRP A 283 38.52 2.39 -9.07
CA TRP A 283 37.72 3.01 -10.12
C TRP A 283 36.45 3.67 -9.52
N GLY A 284 35.69 2.94 -8.71
CA GLY A 284 34.52 3.51 -8.05
C GLY A 284 34.86 4.66 -7.11
N THR A 285 35.98 4.57 -6.38
CA THR A 285 36.45 5.68 -5.53
C THR A 285 36.78 6.93 -6.36
N GLN A 286 37.41 6.76 -7.53
CA GLN A 286 37.68 7.87 -8.45
C GLN A 286 36.40 8.48 -9.01
N LEU A 287 35.37 7.67 -9.32
CA LEU A 287 34.06 8.16 -9.76
C LEU A 287 33.40 9.01 -8.66
N VAL A 288 33.40 8.50 -7.44
CA VAL A 288 32.86 9.21 -6.27
C VAL A 288 33.57 10.55 -6.07
N ASP A 289 34.91 10.54 -6.11
CA ASP A 289 35.70 11.74 -5.90
C ASP A 289 35.59 12.74 -7.05
N THR A 290 35.51 12.29 -8.31
CA THR A 290 35.61 13.17 -9.48
C THR A 290 34.25 13.67 -9.97
N VAL A 291 33.21 12.84 -9.86
CA VAL A 291 31.88 13.11 -10.41
C VAL A 291 30.88 13.38 -9.30
N ILE A 292 30.75 12.48 -8.33
CA ILE A 292 29.64 12.51 -7.36
C ILE A 292 29.83 13.60 -6.29
N LEU A 293 31.05 13.79 -5.78
CA LEU A 293 31.32 14.72 -4.68
C LEU A 293 31.87 16.09 -5.10
N ASN A 294 32.27 16.27 -6.37
CA ASN A 294 33.04 17.45 -6.80
C ASN A 294 32.43 18.24 -7.98
N VAL A 295 31.33 17.79 -8.62
CA VAL A 295 30.76 18.47 -9.79
C VAL A 295 29.42 19.13 -9.47
N GLU A 296 29.22 20.35 -9.97
CA GLU A 296 27.94 21.08 -9.97
C GLU A 296 26.86 20.29 -10.74
N ASP A 297 25.72 20.02 -10.11
CA ASP A 297 24.35 19.63 -10.56
C ASP A 297 24.05 18.93 -11.92
N ASP A 298 25.01 18.67 -12.80
CA ASP A 298 24.77 18.21 -14.18
C ASP A 298 24.79 16.68 -14.35
N PHE A 299 25.25 15.91 -13.33
CA PHE A 299 25.48 14.45 -13.42
C PHE A 299 24.65 13.62 -12.41
N HIS A 300 23.42 14.04 -12.14
CA HIS A 300 22.52 13.36 -11.19
C HIS A 300 22.15 11.94 -11.65
N GLU A 301 21.98 11.70 -12.95
CA GLU A 301 21.59 10.39 -13.48
C GLU A 301 22.73 9.36 -13.40
N GLU A 302 23.96 9.78 -13.68
CA GLU A 302 25.19 8.98 -13.59
C GLU A 302 25.45 8.60 -12.12
N SER A 303 25.30 9.59 -11.24
CA SER A 303 25.41 9.39 -9.79
C SER A 303 24.39 8.38 -9.30
N ALA A 304 23.12 8.52 -9.72
CA ALA A 304 22.05 7.59 -9.39
C ALA A 304 22.38 6.16 -9.85
N ALA A 305 22.79 5.97 -11.11
CA ALA A 305 23.10 4.65 -11.66
C ALA A 305 24.24 3.96 -10.90
N TYR A 306 25.28 4.70 -10.50
CA TYR A 306 26.35 4.14 -9.68
C TYR A 306 25.87 3.75 -8.28
N ILE A 307 25.11 4.62 -7.61
CA ILE A 307 24.59 4.36 -6.26
C ILE A 307 23.66 3.14 -6.27
N ASP A 308 22.81 2.99 -7.27
CA ASP A 308 21.89 1.86 -7.38
C ASP A 308 22.64 0.54 -7.53
N LEU A 309 23.62 0.46 -8.44
CA LEU A 309 24.48 -0.72 -8.57
C LEU A 309 25.28 -0.98 -7.29
N PHE A 310 25.83 0.07 -6.66
CA PHE A 310 26.59 -0.04 -5.43
C PHE A 310 25.74 -0.65 -4.31
N LEU A 311 24.50 -0.16 -4.13
CA LEU A 311 23.55 -0.68 -3.15
C LEU A 311 23.17 -2.13 -3.42
N THR A 312 22.84 -2.48 -4.66
CA THR A 312 22.54 -3.86 -5.05
C THR A 312 23.70 -4.80 -4.72
N ILE A 313 24.94 -4.39 -4.98
CA ILE A 313 26.13 -5.18 -4.62
C ILE A 313 26.24 -5.33 -3.09
N LEU A 314 26.03 -4.26 -2.33
CA LEU A 314 26.10 -4.33 -0.87
C LEU A 314 25.01 -5.24 -0.28
N GLN A 315 23.77 -5.11 -0.73
CA GLN A 315 22.62 -5.88 -0.26
C GLN A 315 22.77 -7.37 -0.57
N LEU A 316 23.19 -7.73 -1.80
CA LEU A 316 23.48 -9.12 -2.18
C LEU A 316 24.57 -9.77 -1.29
N ASN A 317 25.41 -8.95 -0.64
CA ASN A 317 26.53 -9.41 0.17
C ASN A 317 26.40 -9.03 1.66
N SER A 318 25.25 -8.57 2.13
CA SER A 318 25.05 -8.00 3.49
C SER A 318 25.46 -8.96 4.61
N ILE A 319 25.06 -10.24 4.51
CA ILE A 319 25.43 -11.30 5.48
C ILE A 319 26.93 -11.59 5.45
N ARG A 320 27.56 -11.55 4.26
CA ARG A 320 29.00 -11.76 4.15
C ARG A 320 29.77 -10.59 4.76
N LEU A 321 29.36 -9.37 4.44
CA LEU A 321 29.97 -8.14 4.91
C LEU A 321 29.85 -8.00 6.44
N SER A 322 28.69 -8.36 7.02
CA SER A 322 28.47 -8.29 8.47
C SER A 322 29.38 -9.26 9.25
N LYS A 323 29.68 -10.44 8.70
CA LYS A 323 30.65 -11.38 9.30
C LYS A 323 32.09 -10.91 9.17
N SER A 324 32.41 -10.09 8.18
CA SER A 324 33.78 -9.69 7.85
C SER A 324 34.13 -8.25 8.20
N ILE A 325 33.38 -7.59 9.10
CA ILE A 325 33.61 -6.17 9.47
C ILE A 325 35.02 -5.87 10.02
N LEU A 326 35.75 -6.87 10.51
CA LEU A 326 37.14 -6.73 10.98
C LEU A 326 38.18 -6.87 9.84
N VAL A 327 37.76 -7.23 8.62
CA VAL A 327 38.64 -7.41 7.46
C VAL A 327 38.84 -6.07 6.76
N SER A 328 40.10 -5.72 6.46
CA SER A 328 40.45 -4.41 5.88
C SER A 328 39.72 -4.08 4.58
N ASN A 329 39.47 -5.08 3.73
CA ASN A 329 38.71 -4.89 2.49
C ASN A 329 37.26 -4.49 2.78
N THR A 330 36.60 -5.17 3.72
CA THR A 330 35.24 -4.81 4.16
C THR A 330 35.20 -3.44 4.81
N GLN A 331 36.21 -3.10 5.62
CA GLN A 331 36.31 -1.77 6.22
C GLN A 331 36.47 -0.67 5.14
N ALA A 332 37.21 -0.92 4.07
CA ALA A 332 37.32 0.02 2.95
C ALA A 332 35.97 0.21 2.22
N ILE A 333 35.24 -0.89 1.98
CA ILE A 333 33.90 -0.85 1.37
C ILE A 333 32.92 -0.07 2.26
N LEU A 334 32.88 -0.36 3.55
CA LEU A 334 32.02 0.34 4.50
C LEU A 334 32.44 1.80 4.70
N ALA A 335 33.73 2.12 4.60
CA ALA A 335 34.20 3.49 4.60
C ALA A 335 33.71 4.26 3.36
N LEU A 336 33.71 3.63 2.18
CA LEU A 336 33.13 4.24 0.98
C LEU A 336 31.61 4.47 1.14
N ALA A 337 30.88 3.47 1.66
CA ALA A 337 29.45 3.62 1.98
C ALA A 337 29.19 4.76 2.98
N LEU A 338 30.02 4.88 4.02
CA LEU A 338 29.94 5.97 5.00
C LEU A 338 30.19 7.35 4.35
N ARG A 339 31.17 7.44 3.43
CA ARG A 339 31.44 8.68 2.69
C ARG A 339 30.25 9.12 1.85
N LEU A 340 29.62 8.19 1.13
CA LEU A 340 28.42 8.45 0.33
C LEU A 340 27.24 8.88 1.21
N THR A 341 27.07 8.22 2.36
CA THR A 341 26.03 8.56 3.33
C THR A 341 26.25 9.95 3.94
N ALA A 342 27.51 10.35 4.12
CA ALA A 342 27.93 11.61 4.70
C ALA A 342 28.06 12.77 3.69
N VAL A 343 27.49 12.64 2.49
CA VAL A 343 27.46 13.72 1.50
C VAL A 343 26.92 15.02 2.14
N GLU A 344 27.56 16.14 1.85
CA GLU A 344 27.19 17.44 2.40
C GLU A 344 25.90 17.95 1.74
N GLY A 345 25.17 18.81 2.46
CA GLY A 345 23.91 19.38 1.98
C GLY A 345 22.67 18.89 2.74
N THR A 346 21.59 19.62 2.51
CA THR A 346 20.25 19.36 3.02
C THR A 346 19.61 18.23 2.20
N PRO A 347 19.19 17.11 2.83
CA PRO A 347 18.51 16.03 2.14
C PRO A 347 17.30 16.54 1.34
N ILE A 348 16.99 15.89 0.22
CA ILE A 348 15.92 16.22 -0.73
C ILE A 348 16.22 17.42 -1.64
N ILE A 349 17.02 18.39 -1.17
CA ILE A 349 17.34 19.60 -1.94
C ILE A 349 18.70 19.49 -2.57
N ASP A 350 19.73 19.38 -1.73
CA ASP A 350 21.12 19.42 -2.17
C ASP A 350 21.60 18.01 -2.54
N GLU A 351 20.96 16.97 -2.00
CA GLU A 351 21.36 15.57 -2.20
C GLU A 351 20.22 14.56 -1.96
N LEU A 352 20.25 13.45 -2.70
CA LEU A 352 19.34 12.29 -2.56
C LEU A 352 20.06 10.99 -2.18
N ILE A 353 21.38 11.05 -1.97
CA ILE A 353 22.21 9.86 -1.77
C ILE A 353 21.99 9.29 -0.37
N SER A 354 21.89 10.15 0.65
CA SER A 354 21.69 9.70 2.03
C SER A 354 20.37 8.99 2.24
N GLU A 355 19.32 9.38 1.51
CA GLU A 355 18.02 8.70 1.49
C GLU A 355 18.16 7.30 0.89
N ARG A 356 18.81 7.16 -0.27
CA ARG A 356 19.04 5.84 -0.90
C ARG A 356 19.91 4.92 -0.06
N MET A 357 20.95 5.46 0.59
CA MET A 357 21.86 4.70 1.46
C MET A 357 21.18 4.15 2.73
N LEU A 358 20.06 4.74 3.14
CA LEU A 358 19.38 4.40 4.38
C LEU A 358 18.91 2.94 4.39
N LEU A 359 18.31 2.48 3.28
CA LEU A 359 17.83 1.11 3.12
C LEU A 359 18.93 0.08 3.36
N PHE A 360 20.14 0.34 2.83
CA PHE A 360 21.27 -0.55 3.09
C PHE A 360 21.66 -0.58 4.57
N TRP A 361 21.69 0.56 5.27
CA TRP A 361 22.08 0.59 6.68
C TRP A 361 21.04 -0.07 7.59
N GLU A 362 19.75 0.05 7.27
CA GLU A 362 18.66 -0.66 7.92
C GLU A 362 18.77 -2.18 7.73
N ASP A 363 18.92 -2.63 6.48
CA ASP A 363 19.12 -4.05 6.17
C ASP A 363 20.36 -4.59 6.87
N PHE A 364 21.47 -3.83 6.82
CA PHE A 364 22.74 -4.23 7.42
C PHE A 364 22.69 -4.32 8.94
N ALA A 365 21.93 -3.42 9.60
CA ALA A 365 21.67 -3.49 11.03
C ALA A 365 20.78 -4.69 11.38
N SER A 366 19.71 -4.91 10.61
CA SER A 366 18.73 -5.99 10.83
C SER A 366 19.36 -7.38 10.72
N VAL A 367 20.38 -7.58 9.88
CA VAL A 367 21.14 -8.84 9.80
C VAL A 367 21.65 -9.30 11.18
N TYR A 368 22.09 -8.39 12.04
CA TYR A 368 22.59 -8.75 13.37
C TYR A 368 21.49 -9.22 14.34
N GLU A 369 20.24 -8.82 14.12
CA GLU A 369 19.09 -9.24 14.93
C GLU A 369 18.48 -10.53 14.37
N ASP A 370 18.14 -10.52 13.08
CA ASP A 370 17.45 -11.60 12.37
C ASP A 370 18.28 -12.89 12.30
N SER A 371 19.61 -12.75 12.28
CA SER A 371 20.55 -13.87 12.17
C SER A 371 21.42 -14.06 13.42
N SER A 372 20.90 -13.71 14.61
CA SER A 372 21.63 -13.84 15.89
C SER A 372 22.26 -15.23 16.10
N ASP A 373 21.52 -16.32 15.84
CA ASP A 373 22.03 -17.71 15.93
C ASP A 373 23.27 -17.96 15.04
N VAL A 374 23.34 -17.29 13.88
CA VAL A 374 24.45 -17.41 12.93
C VAL A 374 25.69 -16.73 13.50
N PHE A 375 25.53 -15.63 14.23
CA PHE A 375 26.63 -14.93 14.89
C PHE A 375 27.12 -15.69 16.12
N ASP A 376 26.22 -16.31 16.89
CA ASP A 376 26.60 -17.19 18.00
C ASP A 376 27.50 -18.33 17.51
N THR A 377 27.07 -19.03 16.47
CA THR A 377 27.88 -20.08 15.82
C THR A 377 29.20 -19.52 15.27
N PHE A 378 29.16 -18.34 14.64
CA PHE A 378 30.35 -17.70 14.09
C PHE A 378 31.38 -17.40 15.18
N PHE A 379 30.96 -16.88 16.33
CA PHE A 379 31.85 -16.59 17.46
C PHE A 379 32.44 -17.87 18.08
N GLU A 380 31.66 -18.94 18.19
CA GLU A 380 32.13 -20.24 18.69
C GLU A 380 33.24 -20.84 17.80
N THR A 381 33.19 -20.58 16.50
CA THR A 381 34.21 -21.08 15.54
C THR A 381 35.53 -20.30 15.53
N GLN A 382 35.62 -19.17 16.24
CA GLN A 382 36.83 -18.34 16.24
C GLN A 382 37.86 -18.80 17.28
N GLU A 383 39.14 -18.81 16.89
CA GLU A 383 40.24 -19.20 17.78
C GLU A 383 40.69 -18.09 18.75
N ASP A 384 40.52 -16.80 18.41
CA ASP A 384 40.91 -15.65 19.25
C ASP A 384 39.81 -15.35 20.30
N PRO A 385 40.09 -15.52 21.62
CA PRO A 385 39.12 -15.22 22.68
C PRO A 385 38.70 -13.73 22.74
N GLN A 386 39.49 -12.81 22.17
CA GLN A 386 39.16 -11.38 22.11
C GLN A 386 38.39 -11.01 20.84
N PHE A 387 38.17 -11.95 19.92
CA PHE A 387 37.54 -11.68 18.64
C PHE A 387 36.15 -11.05 18.83
N GLN A 388 35.31 -11.65 19.67
CA GLN A 388 33.95 -11.16 19.92
C GLN A 388 33.95 -9.74 20.47
N THR A 389 34.83 -9.41 21.42
CA THR A 389 34.94 -8.05 21.98
C THR A 389 35.37 -7.03 20.92
N LYS A 390 36.36 -7.37 20.07
CA LYS A 390 36.80 -6.50 18.97
C LYS A 390 35.69 -6.32 17.93
N PHE A 391 34.97 -7.38 17.62
CA PHE A 391 33.85 -7.40 16.68
C PHE A 391 32.71 -6.49 17.17
N GLU A 392 32.29 -6.65 18.43
CA GLU A 392 31.24 -5.82 19.04
C GLU A 392 31.64 -4.34 19.12
N ALA A 393 32.92 -4.06 19.40
CA ALA A 393 33.44 -2.70 19.40
C ALA A 393 33.40 -2.06 18.00
N GLU A 394 33.79 -2.80 16.96
CA GLU A 394 33.75 -2.30 15.58
C GLU A 394 32.30 -2.15 15.08
N LYS A 395 31.43 -3.11 15.37
CA LYS A 395 29.98 -3.02 15.09
C LYS A 395 29.39 -1.75 15.69
N ARG A 396 29.67 -1.49 16.97
CA ARG A 396 29.24 -0.27 17.67
C ARG A 396 29.80 0.98 17.00
N ARG A 397 31.09 1.00 16.65
CA ARG A 397 31.73 2.14 15.98
C ARG A 397 31.07 2.47 14.65
N ILE A 398 30.73 1.47 13.85
CA ILE A 398 30.05 1.64 12.56
C ILE A 398 28.69 2.30 12.77
N PHE A 399 27.82 1.70 13.58
CA PHE A 399 26.46 2.23 13.77
C PHE A 399 26.41 3.57 14.52
N ASP A 400 27.33 3.83 15.45
CA ASP A 400 27.47 5.17 16.05
C ASP A 400 27.87 6.22 15.01
N THR A 401 28.75 5.86 14.07
CA THR A 401 29.15 6.78 12.98
C THR A 401 27.98 7.05 12.04
N VAL A 402 27.25 6.03 11.62
CA VAL A 402 26.06 6.16 10.75
C VAL A 402 24.97 6.98 11.45
N ALA A 403 24.67 6.67 12.72
CA ALA A 403 23.70 7.41 13.53
C ALA A 403 24.08 8.89 13.65
N ARG A 404 25.36 9.23 13.86
CA ARG A 404 25.81 10.63 13.89
C ARG A 404 25.60 11.37 12.57
N ILE A 405 25.79 10.69 11.43
CA ILE A 405 25.57 11.29 10.10
C ILE A 405 24.08 11.61 9.94
N TYR A 406 23.21 10.62 10.15
CA TYR A 406 21.77 10.81 10.00
C TYR A 406 21.17 11.76 11.04
N TRP A 407 21.67 11.75 12.28
CA TRP A 407 21.27 12.73 13.29
C TRP A 407 21.53 14.17 12.84
N ARG A 408 22.67 14.45 12.19
CA ARG A 408 22.94 15.78 11.62
C ARG A 408 21.99 16.11 10.47
N LYS A 409 21.67 15.14 9.62
CA LYS A 409 20.76 15.29 8.48
C LYS A 409 19.28 15.46 8.89
N LEU A 410 18.93 15.11 10.12
CA LEU A 410 17.59 15.34 10.70
C LEU A 410 17.34 16.79 11.14
N ARG A 411 18.38 17.64 11.23
CA ARG A 411 18.22 19.05 11.63
C ARG A 411 17.24 19.75 10.70
N LEU A 412 16.29 20.48 11.28
CA LEU A 412 15.32 21.22 10.49
C LEU A 412 16.03 22.23 9.56
N PRO A 413 15.68 22.26 8.26
CA PRO A 413 16.14 23.28 7.34
C PRO A 413 15.61 24.67 7.72
N GLU A 414 16.11 25.71 7.04
CA GLU A 414 15.55 27.05 7.21
C GLU A 414 14.04 27.08 6.97
N PRO A 415 13.25 27.91 7.68
CA PRO A 415 11.79 27.78 7.65
C PRO A 415 11.13 28.01 6.28
N THR A 416 11.75 28.85 5.43
CA THR A 416 11.31 29.07 4.05
C THR A 416 11.49 27.81 3.20
N ILE A 417 12.64 27.17 3.34
CA ILE A 417 13.00 25.93 2.66
C ILE A 417 12.14 24.78 3.17
N TYR A 418 12.07 24.60 4.49
CA TYR A 418 11.23 23.58 5.11
C TYR A 418 9.76 23.71 4.73
N GLY A 419 9.25 24.94 4.55
CA GLY A 419 7.90 25.17 4.05
C GLY A 419 7.65 24.63 2.64
N GLN A 420 8.68 24.60 1.78
CA GLN A 420 8.60 24.10 0.41
C GLN A 420 8.71 22.57 0.34
N ILE A 421 9.61 21.97 1.12
CA ILE A 421 9.90 20.52 1.12
C ILE A 421 9.28 19.77 2.30
N ARG A 422 8.24 20.33 2.92
CA ARG A 422 7.74 19.85 4.21
C ARG A 422 7.32 18.37 4.16
N ALA A 423 6.68 17.94 3.08
CA ALA A 423 6.14 16.58 2.98
C ALA A 423 7.28 15.57 2.79
N GLU A 424 8.17 15.85 1.85
CA GLU A 424 9.32 15.03 1.47
C GLU A 424 10.31 14.93 2.64
N PHE A 425 10.64 16.05 3.28
CA PHE A 425 11.55 16.04 4.42
C PHE A 425 10.97 15.28 5.62
N ASN A 426 9.66 15.38 5.89
CA ASN A 426 9.07 14.60 6.98
C ASN A 426 9.00 13.10 6.66
N ALA A 427 8.86 12.70 5.40
CA ALA A 427 8.99 11.31 4.97
C ALA A 427 10.43 10.81 5.15
N TYR A 428 11.42 11.62 4.76
CA TYR A 428 12.84 11.35 5.02
C TYR A 428 13.12 11.20 6.52
N ARG A 429 12.68 12.16 7.35
CA ARG A 429 12.85 12.09 8.82
C ARG A 429 12.22 10.83 9.41
N SER A 430 11.07 10.42 8.90
CA SER A 430 10.37 9.22 9.39
C SER A 430 11.16 7.97 9.03
N SER A 431 11.65 7.86 7.80
CA SER A 431 12.50 6.73 7.37
C SER A 431 13.78 6.68 8.22
N VAL A 432 14.45 7.82 8.42
CA VAL A 432 15.63 7.87 9.30
C VAL A 432 15.29 7.46 10.73
N ALA A 433 14.12 7.83 11.25
CA ALA A 433 13.69 7.38 12.57
C ALA A 433 13.49 5.86 12.65
N ASP A 434 13.01 5.23 11.57
CA ASP A 434 12.88 3.77 11.48
C ASP A 434 14.26 3.10 11.59
N PHE A 435 15.29 3.63 10.91
CA PHE A 435 16.69 3.23 11.14
C PHE A 435 17.12 3.38 12.61
N PHE A 436 16.78 4.48 13.29
CA PHE A 436 17.10 4.65 14.71
C PHE A 436 16.39 3.65 15.61
N LEU A 437 15.21 3.14 15.23
CA LEU A 437 14.55 2.03 15.96
C LEU A 437 15.36 0.74 15.86
N VAL A 438 15.90 0.42 14.68
CA VAL A 438 16.79 -0.74 14.49
C VAL A 438 18.12 -0.57 15.23
N VAL A 439 18.69 0.65 15.26
CA VAL A 439 19.88 0.92 16.07
C VAL A 439 19.58 0.81 17.56
N TYR A 440 18.41 1.27 17.99
CA TYR A 440 17.97 1.15 19.38
C TYR A 440 17.73 -0.31 19.79
N SER A 441 17.20 -1.17 18.93
CA SER A 441 17.05 -2.60 19.26
C SER A 441 18.42 -3.28 19.46
N LEU A 442 19.44 -2.87 18.71
CA LEU A 442 20.83 -3.32 18.87
C LEU A 442 21.52 -2.79 20.14
N LEU A 443 21.40 -1.49 20.43
CA LEU A 443 22.17 -0.81 21.49
C LEU A 443 21.41 -0.61 22.81
N LYS A 444 20.07 -0.71 22.78
CA LYS A 444 19.13 -0.68 23.91
C LYS A 444 19.33 0.52 24.84
N ALA A 445 19.26 0.30 26.16
CA ALA A 445 19.24 1.34 27.17
C ALA A 445 20.48 2.26 27.14
N GLU A 446 21.65 1.76 26.73
CA GLU A 446 22.86 2.59 26.60
C GLU A 446 22.69 3.69 25.56
N PHE A 447 22.00 3.39 24.46
CA PHE A 447 21.70 4.39 23.43
C PHE A 447 20.67 5.42 23.91
N TYR A 448 19.64 4.97 24.63
CA TYR A 448 18.67 5.88 25.24
C TYR A 448 19.32 6.83 26.26
N GLN A 449 20.22 6.30 27.09
CA GLN A 449 21.02 7.10 28.02
C GLN A 449 21.84 8.16 27.28
N LEU A 450 22.59 7.76 26.24
CA LEU A 450 23.41 8.66 25.44
C LEU A 450 22.58 9.81 24.85
N MET A 451 21.43 9.50 24.26
CA MET A 451 20.53 10.50 23.69
C MET A 451 19.94 11.44 24.75
N SER A 452 19.65 10.92 25.94
CA SER A 452 19.17 11.71 27.08
C SER A 452 20.24 12.67 27.58
N GLU A 453 21.50 12.22 27.68
CA GLU A 453 22.65 13.05 28.05
C GLU A 453 22.89 14.17 27.03
N PHE A 454 22.85 13.85 25.72
CA PHE A 454 22.94 14.85 24.65
C PHE A 454 21.82 15.89 24.72
N LEU A 455 20.60 15.46 25.02
CA LEU A 455 19.46 16.36 25.17
C LEU A 455 19.67 17.32 26.35
N ILE A 456 20.12 16.80 27.49
CA ILE A 456 20.41 17.59 28.69
C ILE A 456 21.50 18.62 28.40
N GLU A 457 22.64 18.21 27.81
CA GLU A 457 23.76 19.09 27.49
C GLU A 457 23.34 20.19 26.50
N GLY A 458 22.68 19.81 25.41
CA GLY A 458 22.17 20.76 24.41
C GLY A 458 21.18 21.77 25.01
N SER A 459 20.35 21.32 25.95
CA SER A 459 19.35 22.17 26.58
C SER A 459 19.93 23.31 27.42
N LEU A 460 21.20 23.24 27.86
CA LEU A 460 21.83 24.30 28.66
C LEU A 460 22.07 25.59 27.87
N HIS A 461 22.09 25.50 26.53
CA HIS A 461 22.51 26.59 25.65
C HIS A 461 21.40 27.09 24.69
N LEU A 462 20.15 26.67 24.91
CA LEU A 462 19.00 26.95 24.04
C LEU A 462 18.76 28.44 23.76
N SER A 463 19.00 29.31 24.73
CA SER A 463 18.79 30.75 24.59
C SER A 463 19.92 31.48 23.85
N THR A 464 20.98 30.76 23.44
CA THR A 464 22.23 31.38 22.93
C THR A 464 22.65 30.91 21.55
N SER A 465 22.11 29.81 21.02
CA SER A 465 22.51 29.26 19.72
C SER A 465 21.35 28.55 19.01
N THR A 466 21.03 29.01 17.79
CA THR A 466 20.07 28.38 16.89
C THR A 466 20.50 26.97 16.51
N GLU A 467 21.80 26.72 16.29
CA GLU A 467 22.31 25.38 15.99
C GLU A 467 22.04 24.39 17.12
N LYS A 468 22.21 24.82 18.38
CA LYS A 468 21.92 23.98 19.54
C LYS A 468 20.42 23.72 19.72
N LEU A 469 19.57 24.65 19.32
CA LEU A 469 18.12 24.43 19.27
C LEU A 469 17.75 23.35 18.25
N LEU A 470 18.38 23.35 17.07
CA LEU A 470 18.17 22.32 16.04
C LEU A 470 18.69 20.95 16.49
N ASP A 471 19.84 20.90 17.19
CA ASP A 471 20.37 19.67 17.80
C ASP A 471 19.40 19.08 18.83
N VAL A 472 18.85 19.95 19.68
CA VAL A 472 17.86 19.57 20.69
C VAL A 472 16.57 19.08 20.03
N GLU A 473 16.09 19.75 18.97
CA GLU A 473 14.91 19.32 18.22
C GLU A 473 15.10 17.94 17.57
N ALA A 474 16.22 17.71 16.89
CA ALA A 474 16.49 16.42 16.24
C ALA A 474 16.58 15.29 17.28
N THR A 475 17.18 15.56 18.43
CA THR A 475 17.30 14.61 19.54
C THR A 475 15.94 14.32 20.19
N MET A 476 15.10 15.35 20.41
CA MET A 476 13.72 15.18 20.88
C MET A 476 12.90 14.35 19.90
N TYR A 477 13.05 14.59 18.60
CA TYR A 477 12.33 13.85 17.56
C TYR A 477 12.68 12.36 17.56
N ILE A 478 13.96 12.00 17.66
CA ILE A 478 14.39 10.60 17.75
C ILE A 478 13.87 9.94 19.03
N LEU A 479 14.02 10.59 20.19
CA LEU A 479 13.51 10.05 21.46
C LEU A 479 11.98 9.89 21.45
N PHE A 480 11.27 10.85 20.85
CA PHE A 480 9.84 10.77 20.59
C PHE A 480 9.51 9.51 19.79
N LYS A 481 10.18 9.31 18.64
CA LYS A 481 9.95 8.18 17.74
C LYS A 481 10.22 6.84 18.41
N ILE A 482 11.35 6.72 19.11
CA ILE A 482 11.69 5.52 19.89
C ILE A 482 10.59 5.20 20.91
N ASN A 483 10.11 6.20 21.65
CA ASN A 483 9.10 6.00 22.67
C ASN A 483 7.69 5.73 22.12
N ASP A 484 7.34 6.29 20.96
CA ASP A 484 6.00 6.12 20.37
C ASP A 484 5.86 4.78 19.65
N ASP A 485 6.95 4.32 19.00
CA ASP A 485 6.97 3.10 18.20
C ASP A 485 7.47 1.87 19.00
N THR A 486 7.89 2.04 20.26
CA THR A 486 8.26 0.94 21.18
C THR A 486 7.22 0.74 22.27
N VAL A 487 6.77 -0.50 22.48
CA VAL A 487 5.93 -0.87 23.63
C VAL A 487 6.82 -1.32 24.79
N TYR A 488 6.83 -0.56 25.88
CA TYR A 488 7.60 -0.90 27.07
C TYR A 488 6.80 -1.79 28.02
N PHE A 489 7.35 -2.97 28.34
CA PHE A 489 6.91 -3.71 29.52
C PHE A 489 7.33 -2.98 30.80
N GLU A 490 6.66 -3.27 31.93
CA GLU A 490 6.92 -2.59 33.21
C GLU A 490 8.41 -2.62 33.62
N SER A 491 9.10 -3.75 33.41
CA SER A 491 10.53 -3.86 33.71
C SER A 491 11.41 -2.94 32.86
N GLN A 492 11.06 -2.75 31.59
CA GLN A 492 11.79 -1.87 30.67
C GLN A 492 11.47 -0.40 30.97
N ALA A 493 10.19 -0.08 31.21
CA ALA A 493 9.78 1.26 31.61
C ALA A 493 10.51 1.70 32.88
N ASN A 494 10.64 0.81 33.88
CA ASN A 494 11.39 1.07 35.10
C ASN A 494 12.91 1.25 34.85
N GLN A 495 13.48 0.59 33.85
CA GLN A 495 14.89 0.76 33.47
C GLN A 495 15.14 2.10 32.78
N LEU A 496 14.18 2.59 31.98
CA LEU A 496 14.32 3.84 31.22
C LEU A 496 13.89 5.09 32.01
N ALA A 497 12.98 4.93 32.99
CA ALA A 497 12.45 6.03 33.79
C ALA A 497 13.53 6.95 34.41
N PRO A 498 14.69 6.47 34.91
CA PRO A 498 15.75 7.34 35.43
C PRO A 498 16.31 8.32 34.40
N PHE A 499 16.37 7.94 33.12
CA PHE A 499 16.89 8.81 32.06
C PHE A 499 15.90 9.92 31.71
N SER A 500 14.60 9.59 31.60
CA SER A 500 13.55 10.60 31.46
C SER A 500 13.51 11.52 32.69
N GLN A 501 13.61 10.97 33.91
CA GLN A 501 13.68 11.75 35.14
C GLN A 501 14.82 12.78 35.11
N ALA A 502 16.02 12.36 34.70
CA ALA A 502 17.18 13.26 34.58
C ALA A 502 16.90 14.44 33.63
N ILE A 503 16.18 14.23 32.53
CA ILE A 503 15.79 15.30 31.59
C ILE A 503 14.86 16.29 32.30
N PHE A 504 13.76 15.83 32.89
CA PHE A 504 12.76 16.72 33.50
C PHE A 504 13.29 17.47 34.73
N GLU A 505 14.12 16.85 35.57
CA GLU A 505 14.71 17.49 36.75
C GLU A 505 15.63 18.68 36.41
N THR A 506 16.12 18.79 35.18
CA THR A 506 16.92 19.95 34.72
C THR A 506 16.08 21.22 34.48
N GLY A 507 14.76 21.15 34.68
CA GLY A 507 13.83 22.21 34.31
C GLY A 507 13.67 22.37 32.79
N PHE A 508 13.90 21.28 32.05
CA PHE A 508 13.91 21.25 30.58
C PHE A 508 12.71 21.96 29.94
N LEU A 509 11.49 21.68 30.42
CA LEU A 509 10.24 22.25 29.91
C LEU A 509 10.19 23.77 30.06
N THR A 510 10.64 24.32 31.18
CA THR A 510 10.59 25.76 31.46
C THR A 510 11.43 26.58 30.50
N LYS A 511 12.47 25.97 29.90
CA LYS A 511 13.34 26.61 28.91
C LYS A 511 12.62 26.93 27.61
N PHE A 512 11.49 26.27 27.34
CA PHE A 512 10.68 26.55 26.15
C PHE A 512 9.59 27.61 26.37
N ALA A 513 9.32 28.00 27.62
CA ALA A 513 8.29 28.98 27.94
C ALA A 513 8.63 30.41 27.47
N THR A 514 9.90 30.69 27.15
CA THR A 514 10.39 32.02 26.73
C THR A 514 10.34 32.26 25.23
N PHE A 515 10.01 31.25 24.41
CA PHE A 515 9.95 31.42 22.95
C PHE A 515 8.65 32.11 22.54
N GLU A 516 8.76 33.23 21.80
CA GLU A 516 7.60 33.99 21.35
C GLU A 516 6.84 33.28 20.23
N ASN A 517 5.51 33.28 20.34
CA ASN A 517 4.59 32.75 19.33
C ASN A 517 4.53 33.70 18.11
N GLY A 518 5.48 33.59 17.20
CA GLY A 518 5.52 34.37 15.96
C GLY A 518 6.45 33.84 14.87
N ASP A 519 7.46 33.04 15.23
CA ASP A 519 8.41 32.46 14.27
C ASP A 519 8.08 30.99 13.98
N SER A 520 8.05 30.66 12.67
CA SER A 520 7.66 29.36 12.12
C SER A 520 8.62 28.24 12.52
N MET A 521 9.90 28.55 12.77
CA MET A 521 10.87 27.59 13.28
C MET A 521 10.46 27.11 14.67
N TYR A 522 10.20 28.03 15.60
CA TYR A 522 9.80 27.68 16.96
C TYR A 522 8.46 26.94 17.00
N THR A 523 7.54 27.27 16.11
CA THR A 523 6.27 26.52 15.97
C THR A 523 6.53 25.04 15.69
N THR A 524 7.50 24.73 14.82
CA THR A 524 7.87 23.34 14.47
C THR A 524 8.57 22.66 15.65
N VAL A 525 9.49 23.36 16.33
CA VAL A 525 10.15 22.85 17.54
C VAL A 525 9.14 22.56 18.66
N LEU A 526 8.16 23.44 18.87
CA LEU A 526 7.09 23.23 19.85
C LEU A 526 6.21 22.02 19.50
N ALA A 527 5.96 21.77 18.21
CA ALA A 527 5.26 20.56 17.79
C ALA A 527 6.05 19.29 18.19
N THR A 528 7.37 19.27 17.95
CA THR A 528 8.25 18.17 18.38
C THR A 528 8.30 18.04 19.90
N LEU A 529 8.34 19.15 20.65
CA LEU A 529 8.27 19.12 22.12
C LEU A 529 6.96 18.51 22.63
N VAL A 530 5.83 18.89 22.04
CA VAL A 530 4.51 18.33 22.39
C VAL A 530 4.46 16.82 22.10
N GLN A 531 5.02 16.38 20.97
CA GLN A 531 5.16 14.95 20.64
C GLN A 531 6.07 14.21 21.62
N PHE A 532 7.22 14.80 21.98
CA PHE A 532 8.11 14.26 22.99
C PHE A 532 7.39 14.11 24.34
N CYS A 533 6.65 15.13 24.77
CA CYS A 533 5.83 15.05 25.99
C CYS A 533 4.80 13.91 25.90
N SER A 534 4.12 13.76 24.75
CA SER A 534 3.16 12.68 24.48
C SER A 534 3.77 11.28 24.61
N SER A 535 5.03 11.12 24.19
CA SER A 535 5.70 9.82 24.19
C SER A 535 6.24 9.38 25.56
N ASN A 536 6.42 10.32 26.49
CA ASN A 536 6.94 10.04 27.84
C ASN A 536 5.87 9.55 28.83
N VAL A 537 4.72 9.07 28.34
CA VAL A 537 3.63 8.54 29.16
C VAL A 537 4.08 7.38 30.05
N PHE A 538 4.97 6.51 29.58
CA PHE A 538 5.52 5.41 30.39
C PHE A 538 6.19 5.93 31.67
N TYR A 539 6.80 7.12 31.62
CA TYR A 539 7.43 7.77 32.76
C TYR A 539 6.38 8.44 33.68
N TYR A 540 5.37 9.10 33.12
CA TYR A 540 4.34 9.79 33.91
C TYR A 540 3.47 8.85 34.77
N LYS A 541 3.34 7.58 34.37
CA LYS A 541 2.70 6.53 35.17
C LYS A 541 3.43 6.24 36.50
N THR A 542 4.72 6.57 36.58
CA THR A 542 5.53 6.37 37.79
C THR A 542 5.30 7.48 38.81
N SER A 543 5.54 7.19 40.10
CA SER A 543 5.42 8.17 41.19
C SER A 543 6.41 9.34 41.09
N SER A 544 7.53 9.17 40.37
CA SER A 544 8.47 10.25 40.10
C SER A 544 7.99 11.12 38.95
N GLY A 545 7.50 10.51 37.87
CA GLY A 545 7.04 11.23 36.68
C GLY A 545 5.75 12.00 36.87
N SER A 546 4.81 11.50 37.69
CA SER A 546 3.53 12.17 37.93
C SER A 546 3.67 13.60 38.49
N LYS A 547 4.77 13.89 39.19
CA LYS A 547 5.10 15.22 39.73
C LYS A 547 5.32 16.28 38.65
N HIS A 548 5.68 15.88 37.43
CA HIS A 548 5.95 16.79 36.32
C HIS A 548 4.73 17.03 35.42
N LEU A 549 3.60 16.34 35.66
CA LEU A 549 2.38 16.48 34.83
C LEU A 549 1.86 17.92 34.80
N SER A 550 1.90 18.63 35.93
CA SER A 550 1.51 20.05 35.99
C SER A 550 2.39 20.94 35.11
N GLU A 551 3.70 20.70 35.05
CA GLU A 551 4.62 21.45 34.18
C GLU A 551 4.35 21.19 32.70
N VAL A 552 4.02 19.94 32.36
CA VAL A 552 3.63 19.55 31.00
C VAL A 552 2.33 20.26 30.58
N PHE A 553 1.31 20.27 31.44
CA PHE A 553 0.04 20.93 31.15
C PHE A 553 0.14 22.47 31.06
N ASN A 554 1.07 23.08 31.80
CA ASN A 554 1.37 24.51 31.67
C ASN A 554 1.88 24.89 30.27
N ILE A 555 2.44 23.95 29.50
CA ILE A 555 2.80 24.16 28.10
C ILE A 555 1.64 23.78 27.18
N ILE A 556 1.00 22.63 27.40
CA ILE A 556 0.00 22.10 26.48
C ILE A 556 -1.29 22.94 26.45
N PHE A 557 -1.84 23.34 27.60
CA PHE A 557 -3.14 24.02 27.61
C PHE A 557 -3.13 25.41 26.98
N PRO A 558 -2.11 26.27 27.17
CA PRO A 558 -2.02 27.52 26.43
C PRO A 558 -1.95 27.31 24.90
N LEU A 559 -1.23 26.29 24.44
CA LEU A 559 -1.16 25.95 23.01
C LEU A 559 -2.52 25.46 22.48
N LEU A 560 -3.23 24.66 23.26
CA LEU A 560 -4.54 24.14 22.94
C LEU A 560 -5.60 25.25 22.83
N LEU A 561 -5.56 26.23 23.73
CA LEU A 561 -6.51 27.35 23.76
C LEU A 561 -6.18 28.45 22.73
N ASN A 562 -5.02 28.37 22.07
CA ASN A 562 -4.60 29.36 21.08
C ASN A 562 -5.21 29.06 19.70
N SER A 563 -6.23 29.83 19.33
CA SER A 563 -6.93 29.70 18.04
C SER A 563 -6.13 30.17 16.82
N LYS A 564 -4.95 30.79 17.00
CA LYS A 564 -4.15 31.30 15.86
C LYS A 564 -3.43 30.20 15.09
N ASN A 565 -3.10 29.08 15.73
CA ASN A 565 -2.41 27.96 15.09
C ASN A 565 -3.18 26.66 15.30
N THR A 566 -4.13 26.40 14.42
CA THR A 566 -5.04 25.25 14.50
C THR A 566 -4.28 23.92 14.52
N THR A 567 -3.19 23.78 13.74
CA THR A 567 -2.45 22.51 13.69
C THR A 567 -1.78 22.19 15.02
N LEU A 568 -1.13 23.17 15.64
CA LEU A 568 -0.47 22.98 16.94
C LEU A 568 -1.49 22.79 18.07
N ALA A 569 -2.62 23.49 18.04
CA ALA A 569 -3.72 23.31 18.99
C ALA A 569 -4.35 21.90 18.91
N LEU A 570 -4.52 21.37 17.69
CA LEU A 570 -4.99 20.00 17.48
C LEU A 570 -3.97 18.95 17.95
N LEU A 571 -2.68 19.19 17.78
CA LEU A 571 -1.62 18.32 18.31
C LEU A 571 -1.58 18.35 19.85
N ALA A 572 -1.70 19.55 20.44
CA ALA A 572 -1.75 19.75 21.89
C ALA A 572 -2.97 19.04 22.50
N SER A 573 -4.16 19.15 21.91
CA SER A 573 -5.36 18.44 22.38
C SER A 573 -5.26 16.92 22.28
N LYS A 574 -4.64 16.38 21.22
CA LYS A 574 -4.36 14.93 21.12
C LYS A 574 -3.42 14.48 22.24
N THR A 575 -2.40 15.27 22.53
CA THR A 575 -1.42 14.97 23.58
C THR A 575 -2.03 15.05 24.96
N ALA A 576 -2.84 16.08 25.25
CA ALA A 576 -3.59 16.19 26.49
C ALA A 576 -4.47 14.95 26.71
N LEU A 577 -5.24 14.54 25.69
CA LEU A 577 -6.08 13.35 25.78
C LEU A 577 -5.27 12.10 26.13
N ARG A 578 -4.19 11.81 25.40
CA ARG A 578 -3.35 10.62 25.64
C ARG A 578 -2.78 10.60 27.06
N ILE A 579 -2.24 11.73 27.52
CA ILE A 579 -1.68 11.82 28.88
C ILE A 579 -2.79 11.58 29.92
N CYS A 580 -3.96 12.16 29.73
CA CYS A 580 -5.11 11.94 30.62
C CYS A 580 -5.60 10.49 30.60
N GLU A 581 -5.64 9.83 29.44
CA GLU A 581 -6.06 8.43 29.32
C GLU A 581 -5.12 7.50 30.09
N GLU A 582 -3.82 7.72 29.95
CA GLU A 582 -2.79 6.80 30.42
C GLU A 582 -2.30 7.10 31.85
N SER A 583 -2.49 8.32 32.35
CA SER A 583 -2.05 8.74 33.69
C SER A 583 -3.22 9.19 34.58
N SER A 584 -4.44 8.75 34.27
CA SER A 584 -5.68 9.18 34.91
C SER A 584 -5.69 9.04 36.44
N ASP A 585 -5.13 7.95 36.99
CA ASP A 585 -5.04 7.71 38.44
C ASP A 585 -4.30 8.81 39.21
N HIS A 586 -3.30 9.45 38.57
CA HIS A 586 -2.50 10.51 39.18
C HIS A 586 -3.08 11.92 38.95
N LEU A 587 -4.21 12.02 38.24
CA LEU A 587 -4.80 13.28 37.79
C LEU A 587 -6.13 13.63 38.45
N VAL A 588 -6.62 12.81 39.37
CA VAL A 588 -7.92 13.04 40.05
C VAL A 588 -7.97 14.42 40.73
N ASP A 589 -6.89 14.84 41.38
CA ASP A 589 -6.79 16.16 42.03
C ASP A 589 -6.86 17.33 41.05
N PHE A 590 -6.59 17.08 39.76
CA PHE A 590 -6.62 18.10 38.70
C PHE A 590 -8.02 18.31 38.09
N LEU A 591 -9.00 17.46 38.44
CA LEU A 591 -10.37 17.54 37.90
C LEU A 591 -11.02 18.94 38.04
N PRO A 592 -10.94 19.64 39.19
CA PRO A 592 -11.58 20.95 39.33
C PRO A 592 -11.03 22.00 38.36
N ASP A 593 -9.72 21.98 38.09
CA ASP A 593 -9.09 22.90 37.14
C ASP A 593 -9.51 22.56 35.71
N LEU A 594 -9.55 21.27 35.38
CA LEU A 594 -9.98 20.80 34.07
C LEU A 594 -11.47 21.04 33.80
N GLU A 595 -12.32 20.95 34.82
CA GLU A 595 -13.75 21.28 34.72
C GLU A 595 -13.96 22.73 34.24
N ASN A 596 -13.20 23.68 34.82
CA ASN A 596 -13.27 25.08 34.40
C ASN A 596 -12.90 25.27 32.92
N VAL A 597 -11.89 24.52 32.44
CA VAL A 597 -11.46 24.53 31.03
C VAL A 597 -12.57 23.98 30.13
N VAL A 598 -13.13 22.81 30.46
CA VAL A 598 -14.18 22.13 29.67
C VAL A 598 -15.48 22.95 29.64
N VAL A 599 -15.91 23.50 30.77
CA VAL A 599 -17.07 24.40 30.85
C VAL A 599 -16.83 25.68 30.05
N GLY A 600 -15.60 26.22 30.07
CA GLY A 600 -15.20 27.34 29.23
C GLY A 600 -15.33 27.03 27.73
N MET A 601 -14.90 25.84 27.30
CA MET A 601 -15.03 25.37 25.92
C MET A 601 -16.48 25.13 25.49
N LEU A 602 -17.35 24.71 26.40
CA LEU A 602 -18.77 24.54 26.14
C LEU A 602 -19.43 25.90 25.84
N LYS A 603 -19.05 26.95 26.57
CA LYS A 603 -19.58 28.31 26.38
C LYS A 603 -19.05 29.04 25.15
N ASN A 604 -18.02 28.50 24.48
CA ASN A 604 -17.42 29.09 23.29
C ASN A 604 -17.73 28.25 22.04
N PRO A 605 -18.74 28.64 21.22
CA PRO A 605 -19.08 27.92 19.99
C PRO A 605 -17.94 27.93 18.96
N GLU A 606 -17.11 28.99 18.93
CA GLU A 606 -15.98 29.16 17.99
C GLU A 606 -14.80 28.23 18.28
N MET A 607 -14.82 27.53 19.42
CA MET A 607 -13.79 26.54 19.72
C MET A 607 -13.92 25.34 18.76
N ASP A 608 -12.78 24.85 18.28
CA ASP A 608 -12.71 23.70 17.40
C ASP A 608 -13.43 22.48 18.01
N SER A 609 -14.29 21.84 17.21
CA SER A 609 -15.15 20.73 17.63
C SER A 609 -14.36 19.49 18.05
N LEU A 610 -13.22 19.22 17.42
CA LEU A 610 -12.35 18.09 17.73
C LEU A 610 -11.57 18.32 19.02
N ILE A 611 -11.14 19.56 19.29
CA ILE A 611 -10.52 19.90 20.58
C ILE A 611 -11.54 19.74 21.71
N ARG A 612 -12.76 20.28 21.53
CA ARG A 612 -13.84 20.19 22.52
C ARG A 612 -14.12 18.73 22.90
N LEU A 613 -14.37 17.85 21.92
CA LEU A 613 -14.69 16.44 22.21
C LEU A 613 -13.54 15.69 22.91
N ARG A 614 -12.27 15.99 22.57
CA ARG A 614 -11.10 15.35 23.20
C ARG A 614 -10.97 15.75 24.67
N MET A 615 -11.23 17.02 24.99
CA MET A 615 -11.15 17.48 26.38
C MET A 615 -12.30 16.94 27.24
N PHE A 616 -13.51 16.80 26.68
CA PHE A 616 -14.60 16.10 27.36
C PHE A 616 -14.28 14.61 27.60
N ASN A 617 -13.62 13.94 26.65
CA ASN A 617 -13.12 12.57 26.86
C ASN A 617 -12.10 12.54 28.01
N ALA A 618 -11.05 13.36 27.92
CA ALA A 618 -9.98 13.44 28.92
C ALA A 618 -10.52 13.67 30.34
N TYR A 619 -11.48 14.59 30.49
CA TYR A 619 -12.13 14.85 31.77
C TYR A 619 -12.95 13.64 32.27
N SER A 620 -13.66 12.95 31.37
CA SER A 620 -14.42 11.74 31.71
C SER A 620 -13.53 10.57 32.14
N VAL A 621 -12.38 10.38 31.48
CA VAL A 621 -11.44 9.30 31.81
C VAL A 621 -10.79 9.51 33.18
N ILE A 622 -10.42 10.75 33.51
CA ILE A 622 -9.92 11.07 34.85
C ILE A 622 -11.05 10.88 35.88
N ALA A 623 -12.27 11.34 35.61
CA ALA A 623 -13.41 11.18 36.51
C ALA A 623 -13.76 9.71 36.78
N ARG A 624 -13.58 8.82 35.80
CA ARG A 624 -13.75 7.37 35.97
C ARG A 624 -12.80 6.77 37.01
N SER A 625 -11.63 7.38 37.23
CA SER A 625 -10.61 6.89 38.17
C SER A 625 -10.96 7.18 39.64
N ILE A 626 -12.09 7.86 39.90
CA ILE A 626 -12.63 8.07 41.23
C ILE A 626 -13.21 6.74 41.76
N GLN A 627 -12.67 6.24 42.86
CA GLN A 627 -13.10 4.97 43.47
C GLN A 627 -14.57 4.97 43.92
N ASN A 628 -15.16 6.14 44.17
CA ASN A 628 -16.56 6.28 44.59
C ASN A 628 -17.50 6.46 43.38
N VAL A 629 -18.31 5.44 43.12
CA VAL A 629 -19.30 5.43 42.03
C VAL A 629 -20.30 6.58 42.13
N ASP A 630 -20.75 6.94 43.33
CA ASP A 630 -21.71 8.04 43.55
C ASP A 630 -21.12 9.39 43.13
N GLU A 631 -19.84 9.62 43.44
CA GLU A 631 -19.13 10.85 43.09
C GLU A 631 -18.85 10.94 41.59
N HIS A 632 -18.36 9.85 40.99
CA HIS A 632 -18.20 9.74 39.54
C HIS A 632 -19.53 10.01 38.82
N SER A 633 -20.64 9.43 39.27
CA SER A 633 -21.95 9.62 38.65
C SER A 633 -22.49 11.04 38.79
N LYS A 634 -22.15 11.78 39.85
CA LYS A 634 -22.49 13.22 39.95
C LYS A 634 -21.78 14.04 38.87
N ILE A 635 -20.50 13.78 38.67
CA ILE A 635 -19.69 14.46 37.63
C ILE A 635 -20.27 14.12 36.25
N LEU A 636 -20.56 12.84 36.00
CA LEU A 636 -21.18 12.41 34.75
C LEU A 636 -22.54 13.07 34.50
N HIS A 637 -23.41 13.09 35.51
CA HIS A 637 -24.71 13.77 35.42
C HIS A 637 -24.55 15.27 35.13
N GLY A 638 -23.58 15.93 35.78
CA GLY A 638 -23.24 17.33 35.54
C GLY A 638 -22.84 17.61 34.10
N MET A 639 -21.96 16.78 33.53
CA MET A 639 -21.55 16.88 32.12
C MET A 639 -22.73 16.71 31.15
N VAL A 640 -23.51 15.64 31.32
CA VAL A 640 -24.64 15.33 30.45
C VAL A 640 -25.70 16.43 30.51
N SER A 641 -25.97 16.94 31.71
CA SER A 641 -26.95 18.01 31.94
C SER A 641 -26.47 19.36 31.38
N ALA A 642 -25.17 19.66 31.47
CA ALA A 642 -24.59 20.85 30.85
C ALA A 642 -24.70 20.82 29.33
N ILE A 643 -24.43 19.66 28.71
CA ILE A 643 -24.60 19.44 27.27
C ILE A 643 -26.08 19.58 26.88
N ALA A 644 -27.00 18.96 27.62
CA ALA A 644 -28.44 19.06 27.37
C ALA A 644 -28.89 20.54 27.40
N SER A 645 -28.50 21.28 28.43
CA SER A 645 -28.84 22.70 28.56
C SER A 645 -28.26 23.55 27.42
N ALA A 646 -27.03 23.28 26.99
CA ALA A 646 -26.41 23.99 25.88
C ALA A 646 -27.12 23.69 24.54
N ALA A 647 -27.49 22.43 24.31
CA ALA A 647 -28.23 22.00 23.14
C ALA A 647 -29.63 22.63 23.09
N SER A 648 -30.41 22.54 24.17
CA SER A 648 -31.76 23.11 24.25
C SER A 648 -31.76 24.62 23.98
N SER A 649 -30.79 25.37 24.51
CA SER A 649 -30.67 26.80 24.26
C SER A 649 -30.51 27.15 22.76
N VAL A 650 -29.80 26.32 21.99
CA VAL A 650 -29.62 26.52 20.55
C VAL A 650 -30.85 26.02 19.79
N ILE A 651 -31.43 24.89 20.19
CA ILE A 651 -32.63 24.31 19.57
C ILE A 651 -33.85 25.24 19.71
N GLU A 652 -34.03 25.88 20.86
CA GLU A 652 -35.06 26.90 21.10
C GLU A 652 -34.89 28.11 20.15
N SER A 653 -33.65 28.49 19.85
CA SER A 653 -33.37 29.57 18.90
C SER A 653 -33.71 29.21 17.45
N ILE A 654 -33.61 27.92 17.09
CA ILE A 654 -33.93 27.38 15.75
C ILE A 654 -35.44 27.27 15.55
N SER A 655 -36.18 26.89 16.58
CA SER A 655 -37.63 26.62 16.48
C SER A 655 -38.49 27.88 16.23
N GLY A 656 -37.89 29.07 16.32
CA GLY A 656 -38.51 30.35 15.93
C GLY A 656 -38.32 30.75 14.46
N SER A 657 -37.43 30.10 13.69
CA SER A 657 -37.15 30.43 12.28
C SER A 657 -37.59 29.28 11.36
N LEU A 658 -38.53 29.57 10.46
CA LEU A 658 -39.01 28.64 9.41
C LEU A 658 -37.98 28.36 8.30
N GLU A 659 -36.78 28.93 8.40
CA GLU A 659 -35.70 28.78 7.43
C GLU A 659 -34.47 28.11 8.08
N ASN A 660 -33.81 27.29 7.27
CA ASN A 660 -32.72 26.36 7.58
C ASN A 660 -31.78 26.75 8.74
N ILE A 661 -31.42 25.75 9.55
CA ILE A 661 -30.36 25.82 10.56
C ILE A 661 -29.08 26.38 9.95
N LEU A 662 -28.47 27.38 10.60
CA LEU A 662 -27.18 27.92 10.16
C LEU A 662 -26.09 26.86 10.32
N GLU A 663 -25.14 26.82 9.38
CA GLU A 663 -24.04 25.84 9.36
C GLU A 663 -23.27 25.82 10.69
N ALA A 664 -22.95 26.99 11.26
CA ALA A 664 -22.28 27.10 12.56
C ALA A 664 -23.11 26.53 13.73
N GLN A 665 -24.44 26.65 13.69
CA GLN A 665 -25.33 26.08 14.71
C GLN A 665 -25.39 24.55 14.56
N GLU A 666 -25.47 24.04 13.33
CA GLU A 666 -25.42 22.60 13.04
C GLU A 666 -24.10 21.98 13.48
N GLU A 667 -22.97 22.63 13.18
CA GLU A 667 -21.64 22.18 13.58
C GLU A 667 -21.51 22.16 15.12
N TYR A 668 -21.93 23.23 15.80
CA TYR A 668 -21.89 23.27 17.25
C TYR A 668 -22.78 22.18 17.89
N LEU A 669 -24.02 22.02 17.43
CA LEU A 669 -24.93 20.95 17.90
C LEU A 669 -24.35 19.55 17.65
N SER A 670 -23.74 19.32 16.49
CA SER A 670 -23.07 18.06 16.14
C SER A 670 -21.86 17.81 17.06
N SER A 671 -21.12 18.88 17.41
CA SER A 671 -20.01 18.80 18.35
C SER A 671 -20.47 18.44 19.77
N LEU A 672 -21.65 18.91 20.21
CA LEU A 672 -22.22 18.57 21.52
C LEU A 672 -22.57 17.07 21.61
N LEU A 673 -23.22 16.52 20.58
CA LEU A 673 -23.45 15.07 20.51
C LEU A 673 -22.13 14.29 20.45
N SER A 674 -21.12 14.81 19.74
CA SER A 674 -19.79 14.19 19.69
C SER A 674 -19.08 14.21 21.05
N CYS A 675 -19.28 15.25 21.86
CA CYS A 675 -18.82 15.28 23.25
C CYS A 675 -19.53 14.19 24.06
N LEU A 676 -20.84 14.01 23.89
CA LEU A 676 -21.60 12.98 24.59
C LEU A 676 -21.12 11.55 24.23
N VAL A 677 -20.81 11.29 22.96
CA VAL A 677 -20.17 10.02 22.53
C VAL A 677 -18.84 9.80 23.25
N ASN A 678 -18.04 10.86 23.41
CA ASN A 678 -16.72 10.77 24.03
C ASN A 678 -16.78 10.66 25.56
N ILE A 679 -17.78 11.26 26.19
CA ILE A 679 -18.08 11.04 27.60
C ILE A 679 -18.44 9.57 27.83
N ALA A 680 -19.29 8.99 26.98
CA ALA A 680 -19.66 7.57 27.07
C ALA A 680 -18.44 6.66 27.01
N LYS A 681 -17.57 6.88 26.00
CA LYS A 681 -16.33 6.12 25.86
C LYS A 681 -15.39 6.31 27.05
N GLY A 682 -15.16 7.54 27.48
CA GLY A 682 -14.24 7.84 28.59
C GLY A 682 -14.73 7.31 29.95
N SER A 683 -16.04 7.18 30.12
CA SER A 683 -16.65 6.69 31.37
C SER A 683 -16.77 5.15 31.43
N SER A 684 -16.64 4.45 30.30
CA SER A 684 -16.73 2.99 30.23
C SER A 684 -15.58 2.32 30.98
N ILE A 685 -15.83 1.22 31.69
CA ILE A 685 -14.80 0.46 32.40
C ILE A 685 -14.32 -0.68 31.49
N SER A 686 -13.00 -0.88 31.38
CA SER A 686 -12.43 -1.98 30.59
C SER A 686 -12.67 -3.34 31.26
N ASP A 687 -12.75 -4.40 30.44
CA ASP A 687 -12.89 -5.76 30.94
C ASP A 687 -11.77 -6.17 31.90
N ASP A 688 -10.52 -5.76 31.61
CA ASP A 688 -9.36 -6.03 32.49
C ASP A 688 -9.53 -5.37 33.87
N ALA A 689 -9.99 -4.12 33.92
CA ALA A 689 -10.23 -3.42 35.17
C ALA A 689 -11.39 -4.08 35.95
N ILE A 690 -12.44 -4.55 35.27
CA ILE A 690 -13.54 -5.29 35.91
C ILE A 690 -13.02 -6.58 36.53
N ASP A 691 -12.16 -7.32 35.81
CA ASP A 691 -11.62 -8.59 36.27
C ASP A 691 -10.69 -8.43 37.50
N GLU A 692 -10.07 -7.25 37.66
CA GLU A 692 -9.27 -6.88 38.84
C GLU A 692 -10.12 -6.42 40.05
N MET A 693 -11.37 -6.00 39.84
CA MET A 693 -12.27 -5.58 40.93
C MET A 693 -12.70 -6.74 41.83
N LEU A 694 -12.92 -6.45 43.12
CA LEU A 694 -13.52 -7.41 44.03
C LEU A 694 -14.99 -7.68 43.63
N VAL A 695 -15.43 -8.94 43.74
CA VAL A 695 -16.81 -9.36 43.39
C VAL A 695 -17.89 -8.50 44.07
N ARG A 696 -17.69 -8.12 45.34
CA ARG A 696 -18.63 -7.25 46.08
C ARG A 696 -18.74 -5.84 45.48
N ASP A 697 -17.63 -5.32 44.96
CA ASP A 697 -17.60 -3.99 44.35
C ASP A 697 -18.27 -4.02 42.97
N GLN A 698 -18.11 -5.11 42.22
CA GLN A 698 -18.85 -5.36 40.98
C GLN A 698 -20.38 -5.42 41.21
N GLU A 699 -20.83 -6.14 42.25
CA GLU A 699 -22.25 -6.21 42.63
C GLU A 699 -22.79 -4.83 43.00
N THR A 700 -22.05 -4.08 43.82
CA THR A 700 -22.42 -2.72 44.23
C THR A 700 -22.53 -1.77 43.04
N TYR A 701 -21.58 -1.86 42.10
CA TYR A 701 -21.56 -1.07 40.87
C TYR A 701 -22.78 -1.38 39.99
N ARG A 702 -23.09 -2.66 39.79
CA ARG A 702 -24.26 -3.10 39.01
C ARG A 702 -25.58 -2.67 39.64
N ASP A 703 -25.72 -2.81 40.96
CA ASP A 703 -26.92 -2.38 41.70
C ASP A 703 -27.10 -0.86 41.69
N PHE A 704 -26.00 -0.11 41.62
CA PHE A 704 -26.03 1.34 41.46
C PHE A 704 -26.60 1.74 40.10
N TRP A 705 -26.03 1.24 38.99
CA TRP A 705 -26.48 1.57 37.63
C TRP A 705 -27.83 0.96 37.25
N SER A 706 -28.25 -0.10 37.94
CA SER A 706 -29.62 -0.63 37.83
C SER A 706 -30.65 0.34 38.44
N ARG A 707 -30.29 1.06 39.51
CA ARG A 707 -31.15 2.09 40.12
C ARG A 707 -31.09 3.43 39.40
N ASP A 708 -29.96 3.76 38.79
CA ASP A 708 -29.67 5.03 38.11
C ASP A 708 -30.19 6.25 38.90
N PRO A 709 -29.63 6.52 40.10
CA PRO A 709 -30.20 7.52 41.02
C PRO A 709 -30.23 8.94 40.46
N TYR A 710 -29.40 9.23 39.46
CA TYR A 710 -29.30 10.54 38.79
C TYR A 710 -30.06 10.60 37.46
N MET A 711 -30.79 9.54 37.08
CA MET A 711 -31.56 9.45 35.83
C MET A 711 -30.71 9.79 34.59
N ILE A 712 -29.45 9.35 34.56
CA ILE A 712 -28.52 9.65 33.47
C ILE A 712 -28.99 8.95 32.20
N LYS A 713 -29.42 7.68 32.30
CA LYS A 713 -29.93 6.91 31.16
C LYS A 713 -31.13 7.60 30.51
N GLN A 714 -32.06 8.08 31.34
CA GLN A 714 -33.23 8.81 30.86
C GLN A 714 -32.83 10.11 30.15
N THR A 715 -31.90 10.88 30.73
CA THR A 715 -31.45 12.15 30.17
C THR A 715 -30.75 11.94 28.82
N VAL A 716 -29.83 10.97 28.73
CA VAL A 716 -29.16 10.57 27.48
C VAL A 716 -30.18 10.17 26.42
N PHE A 717 -31.16 9.33 26.79
CA PHE A 717 -32.19 8.88 25.86
C PHE A 717 -33.11 10.02 25.40
N SER A 718 -33.44 10.97 26.28
CA SER A 718 -34.18 12.19 25.90
C SER A 718 -33.42 13.05 24.89
N ILE A 719 -32.11 13.23 25.05
CA ILE A 719 -31.27 13.94 24.06
C ILE A 719 -31.32 13.22 22.71
N VAL A 720 -31.13 11.90 22.70
CA VAL A 720 -31.19 11.10 21.47
C VAL A 720 -32.55 11.24 20.77
N HIS A 721 -33.65 11.20 21.53
CA HIS A 721 -35.00 11.38 21.01
C HIS A 721 -35.23 12.78 20.44
N GLU A 722 -34.78 13.83 21.14
CA GLU A 722 -34.95 15.22 20.70
C GLU A 722 -34.31 15.47 19.33
N PHE A 723 -33.07 15.00 19.14
CA PHE A 723 -32.29 15.23 17.93
C PHE A 723 -32.71 14.36 16.74
N SER A 724 -33.12 13.11 16.97
CA SER A 724 -33.34 12.14 15.90
C SER A 724 -34.80 11.80 15.60
N LEU A 725 -35.74 12.16 16.48
CA LEU A 725 -37.15 11.79 16.35
C LEU A 725 -38.12 12.98 16.52
N THR A 726 -37.93 13.80 17.55
CA THR A 726 -38.91 14.82 17.95
C THR A 726 -38.78 16.11 17.16
N ASN A 727 -37.55 16.60 16.96
CA ASN A 727 -37.33 17.87 16.27
C ASN A 727 -37.25 17.65 14.75
N SER A 728 -38.25 18.11 14.00
CA SER A 728 -38.32 17.94 12.55
C SER A 728 -37.19 18.60 11.77
N ALA A 729 -36.57 19.66 12.31
CA ALA A 729 -35.44 20.33 11.67
C ALA A 729 -34.12 19.53 11.79
N LEU A 730 -34.03 18.62 12.78
CA LEU A 730 -32.84 17.82 13.07
C LEU A 730 -33.00 16.36 12.62
N ALA A 731 -34.18 15.76 12.84
CA ALA A 731 -34.41 14.31 12.74
C ALA A 731 -34.05 13.66 11.39
N GLN A 732 -34.10 14.42 10.28
CA GLN A 732 -33.78 13.91 8.94
C GLN A 732 -32.33 14.17 8.50
N LYS A 733 -31.52 14.86 9.32
CA LYS A 733 -30.11 15.14 9.03
C LYS A 733 -29.24 13.93 9.42
N PRO A 734 -28.52 13.31 8.46
CA PRO A 734 -27.74 12.10 8.72
C PRO A 734 -26.69 12.26 9.82
N ILE A 735 -26.06 13.44 9.94
CA ILE A 735 -25.04 13.73 10.95
C ILE A 735 -25.57 13.54 12.38
N PHE A 736 -26.79 13.99 12.69
CA PHE A 736 -27.36 13.86 14.02
C PHE A 736 -27.81 12.43 14.32
N VAL A 737 -28.41 11.75 13.33
CA VAL A 737 -28.79 10.34 13.45
C VAL A 737 -27.56 9.48 13.68
N GLU A 738 -26.47 9.71 12.94
CA GLU A 738 -25.19 9.02 13.14
C GLU A 738 -24.72 9.18 14.59
N LYS A 739 -24.59 10.41 15.10
CA LYS A 739 -24.11 10.65 16.47
C LYS A 739 -25.04 10.04 17.52
N CYS A 740 -26.36 10.12 17.33
CA CYS A 740 -27.34 9.49 18.21
C CYS A 740 -27.15 7.96 18.27
N THR A 741 -26.98 7.30 17.11
CA THR A 741 -26.70 5.87 17.09
C THR A 741 -25.35 5.54 17.73
N LEU A 742 -24.33 6.38 17.58
CA LEU A 742 -23.03 6.20 18.23
C LEU A 742 -23.09 6.33 19.75
N ILE A 743 -23.92 7.25 20.28
CA ILE A 743 -24.16 7.37 21.72
C ILE A 743 -24.75 6.06 22.26
N LEU A 744 -25.79 5.53 21.61
CA LEU A 744 -26.40 4.27 22.02
C LEU A 744 -25.43 3.09 21.89
N LYS A 745 -24.66 3.02 20.79
CA LYS A 745 -23.64 1.98 20.58
C LYS A 745 -22.59 1.96 21.67
N ALA A 746 -22.20 3.12 22.21
CA ALA A 746 -21.17 3.22 23.23
C ALA A 746 -21.55 2.52 24.54
N GLY A 747 -22.85 2.41 24.86
CA GLY A 747 -23.33 1.70 26.05
C GLY A 747 -23.69 0.23 25.84
N ILE A 748 -23.65 -0.30 24.61
CA ILE A 748 -23.99 -1.70 24.33
C ILE A 748 -22.87 -2.63 24.84
N GLY A 749 -23.22 -3.60 25.68
CA GLY A 749 -22.30 -4.65 26.13
C GLY A 749 -21.47 -4.32 27.36
N GLU A 750 -21.77 -3.22 28.06
CA GLU A 750 -21.10 -2.91 29.32
C GLU A 750 -21.49 -3.94 30.41
N ARG A 751 -20.55 -4.80 30.81
CA ARG A 751 -20.81 -5.97 31.69
C ARG A 751 -21.46 -5.63 33.03
N LEU A 752 -21.12 -4.48 33.61
CA LEU A 752 -21.67 -4.02 34.89
C LEU A 752 -22.78 -2.95 34.74
N GLY A 753 -23.10 -2.56 33.50
CA GLY A 753 -23.97 -1.44 33.18
C GLY A 753 -23.33 -0.06 33.41
N SER A 754 -23.92 0.99 32.83
CA SER A 754 -23.45 2.37 32.95
C SER A 754 -24.56 3.39 32.73
N GLY A 755 -24.24 4.69 32.80
CA GLY A 755 -25.18 5.77 32.47
C GLY A 755 -25.59 5.81 30.98
N PHE A 756 -24.92 5.06 30.10
CA PHE A 756 -25.21 4.99 28.66
C PHE A 756 -25.83 3.66 28.23
N ASP A 757 -25.83 2.65 29.11
CA ASP A 757 -26.56 1.39 28.89
C ASP A 757 -28.07 1.59 29.13
N VAL A 758 -28.80 1.83 28.05
CA VAL A 758 -30.27 1.99 28.05
C VAL A 758 -31.04 0.67 27.87
N GLY A 759 -30.33 -0.46 27.66
CA GLY A 759 -30.91 -1.78 27.49
C GLY A 759 -31.39 -2.13 26.06
N ASN A 760 -31.39 -3.43 25.76
CA ASN A 760 -31.64 -3.99 24.42
C ASN A 760 -33.04 -3.64 23.86
N GLU A 761 -34.09 -3.69 24.68
CA GLU A 761 -35.46 -3.39 24.27
C GLU A 761 -35.65 -1.92 23.87
N ALA A 762 -35.03 -0.99 24.60
CA ALA A 762 -35.07 0.44 24.29
C ALA A 762 -34.37 0.73 22.96
N ILE A 763 -33.23 0.09 22.69
CA ILE A 763 -32.48 0.22 21.44
C ILE A 763 -33.29 -0.30 20.24
N MET A 764 -33.92 -1.47 20.37
CA MET A 764 -34.77 -2.01 19.30
C MET A 764 -35.99 -1.13 19.04
N THR A 765 -36.64 -0.64 20.11
CA THR A 765 -37.80 0.27 20.00
C THR A 765 -37.41 1.59 19.35
N TYR A 766 -36.24 2.13 19.69
CA TYR A 766 -35.68 3.31 19.07
C TYR A 766 -35.41 3.09 17.57
N ALA A 767 -34.74 1.99 17.20
CA ALA A 767 -34.45 1.68 15.80
C ALA A 767 -35.74 1.55 14.97
N LEU A 768 -36.80 0.96 15.55
CA LEU A 768 -38.12 0.90 14.94
C LEU A 768 -38.71 2.29 14.71
N ALA A 769 -38.79 3.10 15.76
CA ALA A 769 -39.35 4.45 15.69
C ALA A 769 -38.60 5.31 14.66
N LEU A 770 -37.28 5.21 14.63
CA LEU A 770 -36.42 5.94 13.70
C LEU A 770 -36.67 5.50 12.25
N MET A 771 -36.78 4.19 11.99
CA MET A 771 -37.06 3.69 10.63
C MET A 771 -38.46 4.07 10.13
N GLU A 772 -39.41 4.28 11.03
CA GLU A 772 -40.76 4.72 10.67
C GLU A 772 -40.80 6.17 10.20
N VAL A 773 -40.12 7.07 10.90
CA VAL A 773 -40.08 8.50 10.57
C VAL A 773 -39.06 8.87 9.50
N THR A 774 -38.09 7.98 9.23
CA THR A 774 -37.03 8.21 8.25
C THR A 774 -37.57 8.28 6.83
N THR A 775 -37.23 9.37 6.12
CA THR A 775 -37.45 9.55 4.68
C THR A 775 -36.15 9.72 3.89
N ASN A 776 -35.07 10.10 4.57
CA ASN A 776 -33.75 10.28 3.99
C ASN A 776 -32.99 8.95 3.90
N ALA A 777 -32.71 8.47 2.69
CA ALA A 777 -31.97 7.23 2.43
C ALA A 777 -30.62 7.17 3.17
N ASN A 778 -29.92 8.30 3.29
CA ASN A 778 -28.60 8.39 3.91
C ASN A 778 -28.60 8.12 5.43
N THR A 779 -29.77 8.08 6.08
CA THR A 779 -29.88 7.80 7.53
C THR A 779 -30.00 6.29 7.81
N VAL A 780 -30.51 5.52 6.86
CA VAL A 780 -30.82 4.09 7.01
C VAL A 780 -29.59 3.24 7.35
N PRO A 781 -28.39 3.47 6.77
CA PRO A 781 -27.20 2.72 7.15
C PRO A 781 -26.85 2.83 8.64
N PHE A 782 -27.13 3.95 9.30
CA PHE A 782 -26.88 4.12 10.73
C PHE A 782 -27.85 3.30 11.59
N ILE A 783 -29.10 3.15 11.14
CA ILE A 783 -30.12 2.32 11.79
C ILE A 783 -29.71 0.85 11.73
N PHE A 784 -29.41 0.35 10.52
CA PHE A 784 -28.93 -1.02 10.36
C PHE A 784 -27.62 -1.26 11.12
N GLY A 785 -26.70 -0.30 11.09
CA GLY A 785 -25.46 -0.38 11.85
C GLY A 785 -25.65 -0.39 13.37
N LEU A 786 -26.70 0.24 13.91
CA LEU A 786 -27.07 0.13 15.33
C LEU A 786 -27.54 -1.28 15.67
N VAL A 787 -28.45 -1.84 14.87
CA VAL A 787 -28.94 -3.21 15.06
C VAL A 787 -27.82 -4.24 14.85
N GLU A 788 -26.93 -4.00 13.89
CA GLU A 788 -25.75 -4.83 13.65
C GLU A 788 -24.82 -4.83 14.88
N CYS A 789 -24.57 -3.67 15.48
CA CYS A 789 -23.78 -3.55 16.72
C CYS A 789 -24.45 -4.34 17.86
N LEU A 790 -25.76 -4.18 18.05
CA LEU A 790 -26.53 -4.92 19.04
C LEU A 790 -26.41 -6.44 18.83
N VAL A 791 -26.57 -6.94 17.60
CA VAL A 791 -26.39 -8.36 17.28
C VAL A 791 -24.95 -8.81 17.52
N SER A 792 -23.96 -7.98 17.22
CA SER A 792 -22.55 -8.34 17.39
C SER A 792 -22.17 -8.62 18.83
N VAL A 793 -22.70 -7.81 19.74
CA VAL A 793 -22.34 -7.81 21.16
C VAL A 793 -23.31 -8.68 21.97
N GLU A 794 -24.61 -8.55 21.74
CA GLU A 794 -25.66 -9.12 22.60
C GLU A 794 -26.31 -10.40 22.03
N TYR A 795 -25.79 -11.02 20.95
CA TYR A 795 -26.43 -12.17 20.27
C TYR A 795 -26.90 -13.30 21.19
N GLN A 796 -26.23 -13.54 22.32
CA GLN A 796 -26.60 -14.58 23.28
C GLN A 796 -27.92 -14.26 24.00
N HIS A 797 -28.16 -12.98 24.29
CA HIS A 797 -29.30 -12.47 25.05
C HIS A 797 -30.46 -11.97 24.17
N LEU A 798 -30.29 -11.97 22.85
CA LEU A 798 -31.36 -11.60 21.92
C LEU A 798 -32.42 -12.70 21.78
N ASP A 799 -33.68 -12.28 21.93
CA ASP A 799 -34.86 -13.11 21.69
C ASP A 799 -35.18 -13.23 20.18
N PRO A 800 -35.32 -14.45 19.62
CA PRO A 800 -35.64 -14.65 18.21
C PRO A 800 -36.98 -14.01 17.78
N ALA A 801 -38.01 -14.03 18.63
CA ALA A 801 -39.32 -13.48 18.25
C ALA A 801 -39.29 -11.96 18.16
N MET A 802 -38.60 -11.30 19.10
CA MET A 802 -38.36 -9.86 19.04
C MET A 802 -37.50 -9.48 17.82
N MET A 803 -36.45 -10.25 17.52
CA MET A 803 -35.63 -10.02 16.33
C MET A 803 -36.43 -10.18 15.02
N GLN A 804 -37.32 -11.18 14.95
CA GLN A 804 -38.21 -11.36 13.81
C GLN A 804 -39.13 -10.14 13.61
N GLN A 805 -39.73 -9.62 14.68
CA GLN A 805 -40.58 -8.43 14.61
C GLN A 805 -39.79 -7.19 14.17
N LEU A 806 -38.57 -7.03 14.68
CA LEU A 806 -37.66 -5.96 14.30
C LEU A 806 -37.36 -6.00 12.80
N VAL A 807 -36.88 -7.14 12.30
CA VAL A 807 -36.56 -7.36 10.88
C VAL A 807 -37.79 -7.14 9.99
N GLN A 808 -38.96 -7.62 10.40
CA GLN A 808 -40.19 -7.41 9.64
C GLN A 808 -40.48 -5.92 9.42
N ARG A 809 -40.34 -5.10 10.46
CA ARG A 809 -40.67 -3.66 10.40
C ARG A 809 -39.59 -2.83 9.75
N ILE A 810 -38.31 -3.08 10.03
CA ILE A 810 -37.21 -2.28 9.46
C ILE A 810 -36.83 -2.70 8.04
N PHE A 811 -37.04 -3.97 7.67
CA PHE A 811 -36.67 -4.50 6.36
C PHE A 811 -37.88 -4.82 5.49
N THR A 812 -38.71 -5.80 5.87
CA THR A 812 -39.80 -6.29 5.01
C THR A 812 -40.81 -5.20 4.67
N ASN A 813 -41.28 -4.44 5.66
CA ASN A 813 -42.25 -3.36 5.45
C ASN A 813 -41.67 -2.16 4.68
N LYS A 814 -40.36 -2.05 4.58
CA LYS A 814 -39.63 -0.94 3.93
C LYS A 814 -38.88 -1.39 2.68
N LEU A 815 -39.10 -2.61 2.18
CA LEU A 815 -38.31 -3.22 1.10
C LEU A 815 -38.26 -2.36 -0.17
N ALA A 816 -39.39 -1.76 -0.57
CA ALA A 816 -39.44 -0.89 -1.74
C ALA A 816 -38.60 0.38 -1.57
N PHE A 817 -38.56 0.93 -0.35
CA PHE A 817 -37.70 2.07 -0.03
C PHE A 817 -36.22 1.67 -0.08
N LEU A 818 -35.86 0.54 0.53
CA LEU A 818 -34.48 0.04 0.56
C LEU A 818 -33.90 -0.25 -0.82
N LYS A 819 -34.73 -0.74 -1.75
CA LYS A 819 -34.32 -0.98 -3.14
C LYS A 819 -34.08 0.30 -3.95
N SER A 820 -34.40 1.47 -3.42
CA SER A 820 -34.21 2.74 -4.14
C SER A 820 -32.76 3.24 -4.12
N ASP A 821 -31.93 2.74 -3.20
CA ASP A 821 -30.55 3.17 -3.04
C ASP A 821 -29.59 1.99 -2.74
N PRO A 822 -28.46 1.87 -3.47
CA PRO A 822 -27.46 0.81 -3.25
C PRO A 822 -26.89 0.74 -1.82
N ASP A 823 -26.71 1.86 -1.10
CA ASP A 823 -26.15 1.86 0.26
C ASP A 823 -27.14 1.28 1.28
N MET A 824 -28.44 1.46 1.05
CA MET A 824 -29.49 0.81 1.83
C MET A 824 -29.52 -0.71 1.59
N ILE A 825 -29.34 -1.15 0.34
CA ILE A 825 -29.22 -2.57 0.01
C ILE A 825 -28.01 -3.18 0.72
N LYS A 826 -26.86 -2.51 0.63
CA LYS A 826 -25.61 -2.92 1.27
C LYS A 826 -25.78 -3.09 2.77
N SER A 827 -26.28 -2.06 3.47
CA SER A 827 -26.43 -2.07 4.93
C SER A 827 -27.43 -3.12 5.43
N ALA A 828 -28.53 -3.36 4.70
CA ALA A 828 -29.46 -4.44 5.04
C ALA A 828 -28.81 -5.83 4.90
N ILE A 829 -28.05 -6.07 3.83
CA ILE A 829 -27.33 -7.33 3.61
C ILE A 829 -26.22 -7.56 4.64
N ASP A 830 -25.49 -6.51 5.01
CA ASP A 830 -24.44 -6.58 6.03
C ASP A 830 -25.02 -6.98 7.39
N LEU A 831 -26.19 -6.43 7.79
CA LEU A 831 -26.89 -6.88 8.99
C LEU A 831 -27.19 -8.38 8.95
N PHE A 832 -27.78 -8.89 7.86
CA PHE A 832 -28.12 -10.31 7.77
C PHE A 832 -26.89 -11.22 7.74
N SER A 833 -25.83 -10.77 7.06
CA SER A 833 -24.53 -11.45 7.11
C SER A 833 -24.03 -11.54 8.54
N LYS A 834 -24.11 -10.45 9.31
CA LYS A 834 -23.68 -10.41 10.70
C LYS A 834 -24.50 -11.33 11.60
N VAL A 835 -25.83 -11.37 11.42
CA VAL A 835 -26.70 -12.30 12.15
C VAL A 835 -26.29 -13.76 11.88
N LEU A 836 -26.03 -14.12 10.61
CA LEU A 836 -25.58 -15.46 10.24
C LEU A 836 -24.17 -15.79 10.77
N GLU A 837 -23.29 -14.80 10.87
CA GLU A 837 -21.95 -14.98 11.46
C GLU A 837 -22.02 -15.22 12.98
N CYS A 838 -22.91 -14.52 13.68
CA CYS A 838 -23.01 -14.56 15.14
C CYS A 838 -23.91 -15.69 15.66
N LYS A 839 -25.18 -15.72 15.24
CA LYS A 839 -26.22 -16.66 15.70
C LYS A 839 -27.30 -16.82 14.62
N PRO A 840 -27.11 -17.75 13.64
CA PRO A 840 -28.04 -17.96 12.54
C PRO A 840 -29.49 -18.16 12.96
N SER A 841 -29.70 -18.85 14.09
CA SER A 841 -31.02 -19.21 14.61
C SER A 841 -31.94 -18.02 14.89
N LEU A 842 -31.41 -16.79 15.00
CA LEU A 842 -32.20 -15.57 15.17
C LEU A 842 -33.10 -15.26 13.97
N ILE A 843 -32.71 -15.66 12.76
CA ILE A 843 -33.49 -15.39 11.53
C ILE A 843 -33.73 -16.64 10.69
N LEU A 844 -32.86 -17.66 10.74
CA LEU A 844 -32.85 -18.80 9.84
C LEU A 844 -34.19 -19.57 9.78
N TYR A 845 -34.86 -19.72 10.93
CA TYR A 845 -36.13 -20.45 11.04
C TYR A 845 -37.36 -19.62 10.66
N THR A 846 -37.19 -18.32 10.40
CA THR A 846 -38.30 -17.41 10.10
C THR A 846 -38.72 -17.49 8.62
N GLU A 847 -40.00 -17.24 8.36
CA GLU A 847 -40.53 -17.16 6.99
C GLU A 847 -39.94 -15.96 6.22
N ILE A 848 -39.61 -14.88 6.93
CA ILE A 848 -38.99 -13.68 6.35
C ILE A 848 -37.64 -14.02 5.73
N PHE A 849 -36.86 -14.89 6.38
CA PHE A 849 -35.59 -15.34 5.82
C PHE A 849 -35.78 -16.10 4.51
N ARG A 850 -36.68 -17.09 4.51
CA ARG A 850 -36.95 -17.93 3.33
C ARG A 850 -37.47 -17.15 2.14
N CYS A 851 -38.48 -16.31 2.36
CA CYS A 851 -39.26 -15.70 1.28
C CYS A 851 -38.77 -14.32 0.88
N THR A 852 -38.17 -13.54 1.79
CA THR A 852 -37.80 -12.15 1.50
C THR A 852 -36.28 -11.96 1.46
N ILE A 853 -35.55 -12.39 2.50
CA ILE A 853 -34.11 -12.14 2.59
C ILE A 853 -33.34 -12.91 1.52
N LEU A 854 -33.65 -14.20 1.30
CA LEU A 854 -32.98 -15.00 0.28
C LEU A 854 -33.26 -14.48 -1.14
N GLN A 855 -34.52 -14.13 -1.44
CA GLN A 855 -34.85 -13.53 -2.74
C GLN A 855 -34.07 -12.22 -2.95
N PHE A 856 -34.03 -11.36 -1.92
CA PHE A 856 -33.26 -10.12 -1.95
C PHE A 856 -31.76 -10.34 -2.19
N ALA A 857 -31.18 -11.37 -1.56
CA ALA A 857 -29.78 -11.73 -1.74
C ALA A 857 -29.45 -12.36 -3.11
N VAL A 858 -30.41 -13.08 -3.71
CA VAL A 858 -30.29 -13.60 -5.09
C VAL A 858 -30.31 -12.44 -6.08
N GLU A 859 -31.29 -11.54 -5.98
CA GLU A 859 -31.40 -10.37 -6.85
C GLU A 859 -30.14 -9.49 -6.78
N GLY A 860 -29.52 -9.38 -5.59
CA GLY A 860 -28.29 -8.61 -5.40
C GLY A 860 -27.04 -9.17 -6.10
N LEU A 861 -27.03 -10.43 -6.56
CA LEU A 861 -25.92 -10.96 -7.38
C LEU A 861 -25.83 -10.28 -8.75
N ALA A 862 -26.94 -9.76 -9.24
CA ALA A 862 -27.04 -9.02 -10.50
C ALA A 862 -26.80 -7.51 -10.35
N ALA A 863 -26.41 -7.03 -9.16
CA ALA A 863 -26.09 -5.62 -8.92
C ALA A 863 -24.88 -5.17 -9.76
N ASN A 864 -24.88 -3.90 -10.18
CA ASN A 864 -23.77 -3.33 -10.95
C ASN A 864 -22.71 -2.71 -10.03
N GLU A 865 -23.11 -2.31 -8.82
CA GLU A 865 -22.30 -1.63 -7.84
C GLU A 865 -21.41 -2.64 -7.08
N LEU A 866 -20.09 -2.49 -7.23
CA LEU A 866 -19.12 -3.43 -6.67
C LEU A 866 -19.27 -3.65 -5.16
N PHE A 867 -19.51 -2.59 -4.38
CA PHE A 867 -19.62 -2.71 -2.93
C PHE A 867 -20.88 -3.48 -2.48
N VAL A 868 -21.98 -3.41 -3.25
CA VAL A 868 -23.19 -4.21 -3.04
C VAL A 868 -22.87 -5.67 -3.32
N VAL A 869 -22.25 -5.96 -4.46
CA VAL A 869 -21.84 -7.31 -4.85
C VAL A 869 -20.92 -7.93 -3.79
N LYS A 870 -19.93 -7.20 -3.28
CA LYS A 870 -19.05 -7.69 -2.20
C LYS A 870 -19.84 -8.09 -0.95
N SER A 871 -20.82 -7.28 -0.56
CA SER A 871 -21.66 -7.53 0.62
C SER A 871 -22.58 -8.74 0.41
N ILE A 872 -23.16 -8.88 -0.79
CA ILE A 872 -23.96 -10.05 -1.20
C ILE A 872 -23.12 -11.34 -1.21
N LEU A 873 -21.92 -11.31 -1.78
CA LEU A 873 -21.02 -12.48 -1.79
C LEU A 873 -20.58 -12.86 -0.36
N ARG A 874 -20.38 -11.89 0.53
CA ARG A 874 -20.14 -12.13 1.96
C ARG A 874 -21.36 -12.78 2.63
N PHE A 875 -22.57 -12.32 2.33
CA PHE A 875 -23.81 -12.96 2.81
C PHE A 875 -23.86 -14.43 2.40
N TRP A 876 -23.68 -14.73 1.11
CA TRP A 876 -23.69 -16.11 0.61
C TRP A 876 -22.59 -16.96 1.24
N THR A 877 -21.40 -16.41 1.43
CA THR A 877 -20.29 -17.10 2.11
C THR A 877 -20.62 -17.36 3.58
N SER A 878 -21.29 -16.45 4.25
CA SER A 878 -21.70 -16.59 5.65
C SER A 878 -22.83 -17.61 5.81
N PHE A 879 -23.82 -17.61 4.91
CA PHE A 879 -24.91 -18.57 4.89
C PHE A 879 -24.43 -19.99 4.50
N LEU A 880 -23.57 -20.09 3.49
CA LEU A 880 -22.95 -21.35 3.12
C LEU A 880 -21.88 -21.78 4.13
N GLY A 881 -21.33 -20.90 4.95
CA GLY A 881 -20.32 -21.23 5.95
C GLY A 881 -20.92 -21.69 7.28
N MET A 882 -21.78 -20.84 7.86
CA MET A 882 -22.38 -20.94 9.21
C MET A 882 -21.39 -21.37 10.29
N ARG A 883 -20.25 -20.66 10.40
CA ARG A 883 -19.14 -21.04 11.30
C ARG A 883 -19.56 -21.18 12.77
N ARG A 884 -20.53 -20.39 13.23
CA ARG A 884 -21.08 -20.43 14.61
C ARG A 884 -22.48 -21.08 14.69
N GLY A 885 -22.96 -21.67 13.60
CA GLY A 885 -24.24 -22.36 13.57
C GLY A 885 -24.18 -23.72 14.26
N THR A 886 -25.29 -24.11 14.88
CA THR A 886 -25.47 -25.44 15.48
C THR A 886 -25.64 -26.53 14.40
N GLY A 887 -25.61 -27.80 14.78
CA GLY A 887 -25.91 -28.90 13.85
C GLY A 887 -27.32 -28.82 13.25
N GLU A 888 -28.29 -28.31 14.01
CA GLU A 888 -29.66 -28.07 13.55
C GLU A 888 -29.71 -26.95 12.51
N ASP A 889 -28.95 -25.85 12.72
CA ASP A 889 -28.87 -24.76 11.74
C ASP A 889 -28.27 -25.25 10.40
N HIS A 890 -27.29 -26.14 10.46
CA HIS A 890 -26.71 -26.78 9.27
C HIS A 890 -27.71 -27.67 8.53
N ALA A 891 -28.51 -28.46 9.26
CA ALA A 891 -29.57 -29.28 8.67
C ALA A 891 -30.67 -28.41 8.05
N GLU A 892 -31.05 -27.32 8.72
CA GLU A 892 -32.06 -26.39 8.23
C GLU A 892 -31.60 -25.65 6.96
N CYS A 893 -30.34 -25.20 6.91
CA CYS A 893 -29.77 -24.65 5.67
C CYS A 893 -29.84 -25.65 4.52
N GLN A 894 -29.45 -26.92 4.73
CA GLN A 894 -29.56 -27.95 3.68
C GLN A 894 -31.01 -28.14 3.23
N ARG A 895 -31.96 -28.10 4.15
CA ARG A 895 -33.39 -28.17 3.84
C ARG A 895 -33.82 -26.98 2.97
N ILE A 896 -33.48 -25.75 3.36
CA ILE A 896 -33.77 -24.52 2.59
C ILE A 896 -33.19 -24.62 1.18
N PHE A 897 -31.92 -25.02 1.02
CA PHE A 897 -31.28 -25.15 -0.28
C PHE A 897 -31.98 -26.18 -1.17
N THR A 898 -32.51 -27.26 -0.58
CA THR A 898 -33.23 -28.32 -1.31
C THR A 898 -34.65 -27.89 -1.68
N GLU A 899 -35.40 -27.34 -0.73
CA GLU A 899 -36.82 -26.94 -0.93
C GLU A 899 -36.96 -25.80 -1.94
N LEU A 900 -36.05 -24.83 -1.90
CA LEU A 900 -36.08 -23.64 -2.76
C LEU A 900 -35.22 -23.78 -4.02
N ASN A 901 -34.60 -24.94 -4.25
CA ASN A 901 -33.68 -25.20 -5.36
C ASN A 901 -32.59 -24.12 -5.53
N LEU A 902 -32.04 -23.62 -4.42
CA LEU A 902 -31.17 -22.45 -4.43
C LEU A 902 -29.83 -22.69 -5.11
N VAL A 903 -29.35 -23.94 -5.13
CA VAL A 903 -28.07 -24.25 -5.80
C VAL A 903 -28.13 -23.87 -7.28
N GLU A 904 -29.25 -24.13 -7.95
CA GLU A 904 -29.43 -23.79 -9.36
C GLU A 904 -29.49 -22.28 -9.57
N VAL A 905 -30.38 -21.61 -8.83
CA VAL A 905 -30.61 -20.16 -8.95
C VAL A 905 -29.34 -19.37 -8.65
N VAL A 906 -28.69 -19.67 -7.52
CA VAL A 906 -27.45 -18.98 -7.11
C VAL A 906 -26.32 -19.25 -8.10
N THR A 907 -26.17 -20.49 -8.60
CA THR A 907 -25.10 -20.80 -9.55
C THR A 907 -25.27 -20.05 -10.87
N SER A 908 -26.51 -19.96 -11.39
CA SER A 908 -26.81 -19.22 -12.62
C SER A 908 -26.45 -17.74 -12.49
N GLU A 909 -26.96 -17.06 -11.46
CA GLU A 909 -26.68 -15.64 -11.23
C GLU A 909 -25.21 -15.38 -10.90
N LEU A 910 -24.57 -16.28 -10.14
CA LEU A 910 -23.15 -16.18 -9.79
C LEU A 910 -22.26 -16.27 -11.03
N ILE A 911 -22.55 -17.17 -11.98
CA ILE A 911 -21.80 -17.29 -13.24
C ILE A 911 -22.01 -16.05 -14.12
N ALA A 912 -23.25 -15.61 -14.29
CA ALA A 912 -23.57 -14.43 -15.08
C ALA A 912 -22.87 -13.17 -14.54
N SER A 913 -22.87 -12.99 -13.21
CA SER A 913 -22.18 -11.90 -12.52
C SER A 913 -20.66 -12.04 -12.60
N PHE A 914 -20.13 -13.25 -12.41
CA PHE A 914 -18.68 -13.52 -12.46
C PHE A 914 -18.08 -13.19 -13.84
N VAL A 915 -18.72 -13.61 -14.93
CA VAL A 915 -18.23 -13.35 -16.30
C VAL A 915 -18.19 -11.85 -16.61
N LYS A 916 -19.19 -11.09 -16.15
CA LYS A 916 -19.28 -9.63 -16.34
C LYS A 916 -18.33 -8.82 -15.45
N SER A 917 -17.80 -9.43 -14.39
CA SER A 917 -16.98 -8.73 -13.41
C SER A 917 -15.58 -8.37 -13.96
N ALA A 918 -14.99 -7.29 -13.45
CA ALA A 918 -13.60 -6.93 -13.76
C ALA A 918 -12.60 -7.89 -13.10
N ARG A 919 -11.41 -8.07 -13.70
CA ARG A 919 -10.35 -8.98 -13.21
C ARG A 919 -10.00 -8.77 -11.73
N SER A 920 -9.95 -7.53 -11.28
CA SER A 920 -9.62 -7.17 -9.89
C SER A 920 -10.67 -7.65 -8.87
N ASN A 921 -11.87 -8.03 -9.31
CA ASN A 921 -12.99 -8.39 -8.44
C ASN A 921 -13.22 -9.90 -8.32
N LEU A 922 -12.48 -10.73 -9.08
CA LEU A 922 -12.71 -12.18 -9.10
C LEU A 922 -12.47 -12.84 -7.75
N GLU A 923 -11.59 -12.26 -6.92
CA GLU A 923 -11.25 -12.77 -5.60
C GLU A 923 -12.46 -12.97 -4.67
N TYR A 924 -13.45 -12.07 -4.76
CA TYR A 924 -14.65 -12.11 -3.92
C TYR A 924 -15.55 -13.31 -4.27
N TYR A 925 -15.65 -13.65 -5.55
CA TYR A 925 -16.50 -14.73 -6.04
C TYR A 925 -15.96 -16.13 -5.71
N TYR A 926 -14.64 -16.29 -5.65
CA TYR A 926 -14.00 -17.59 -5.40
C TYR A 926 -14.46 -18.24 -4.08
N SER A 927 -14.79 -17.43 -3.07
CA SER A 927 -15.27 -17.93 -1.77
C SER A 927 -16.62 -18.65 -1.87
N VAL A 928 -17.56 -18.09 -2.65
CA VAL A 928 -18.90 -18.64 -2.86
C VAL A 928 -18.83 -19.92 -3.69
N PHE A 929 -18.07 -19.90 -4.80
CA PHE A 929 -17.86 -21.11 -5.62
C PHE A 929 -17.27 -22.26 -4.81
N ARG A 930 -16.21 -22.01 -4.03
CA ARG A 930 -15.60 -23.05 -3.19
C ARG A 930 -16.57 -23.60 -2.15
N SER A 931 -17.41 -22.74 -1.57
CA SER A 931 -18.40 -23.14 -0.57
C SER A 931 -19.51 -24.00 -1.19
N LEU A 932 -19.98 -23.66 -2.39
CA LEU A 932 -20.96 -24.47 -3.14
C LEU A 932 -20.38 -25.84 -3.53
N ILE A 933 -19.13 -25.89 -4.04
CA ILE A 933 -18.46 -27.16 -4.39
C ILE A 933 -18.28 -28.04 -3.15
N ALA A 934 -17.91 -27.46 -2.02
CA ALA A 934 -17.67 -28.20 -0.79
C ALA A 934 -18.96 -28.77 -0.18
N LYS A 935 -20.07 -27.99 -0.18
CA LYS A 935 -21.33 -28.40 0.47
C LYS A 935 -22.30 -29.14 -0.45
N PHE A 936 -22.37 -28.78 -1.73
CA PHE A 936 -23.35 -29.30 -2.68
C PHE A 936 -22.71 -29.80 -4.00
N PRO A 937 -21.68 -30.66 -3.96
CA PRO A 937 -20.86 -30.98 -5.15
C PRO A 937 -21.67 -31.54 -6.33
N MET A 938 -22.64 -32.43 -6.07
CA MET A 938 -23.41 -33.08 -7.13
C MET A 938 -24.40 -32.12 -7.79
N GLN A 939 -25.15 -31.37 -6.97
CA GLN A 939 -26.13 -30.38 -7.45
C GLN A 939 -25.42 -29.23 -8.17
N PHE A 940 -24.34 -28.70 -7.56
CA PHE A 940 -23.54 -27.63 -8.16
C PHE A 940 -22.96 -28.04 -9.51
N LYS A 941 -22.47 -29.28 -9.68
CA LYS A 941 -21.98 -29.77 -10.98
C LYS A 941 -23.06 -29.71 -12.06
N THR A 942 -24.27 -30.16 -11.75
CA THR A 942 -25.39 -30.15 -12.70
C THR A 942 -25.81 -28.73 -13.04
N SER A 943 -26.00 -27.88 -12.02
CA SER A 943 -26.39 -26.48 -12.20
C SER A 943 -25.34 -25.67 -12.95
N LEU A 944 -24.05 -25.91 -12.68
CA LEU A 944 -22.95 -25.26 -13.38
C LEU A 944 -22.93 -25.63 -14.87
N ALA A 945 -23.13 -26.92 -15.20
CA ALA A 945 -23.17 -27.37 -16.58
C ALA A 945 -24.33 -26.70 -17.35
N THR A 946 -25.48 -26.52 -16.72
CA THR A 946 -26.60 -25.78 -17.32
C THR A 946 -26.32 -24.28 -17.44
N ALA A 947 -25.70 -23.66 -16.43
CA ALA A 947 -25.43 -22.22 -16.43
C ALA A 947 -24.39 -21.79 -17.49
N ILE A 948 -23.43 -22.66 -17.83
CA ILE A 948 -22.40 -22.36 -18.84
C ILE A 948 -22.79 -22.75 -20.27
N ASP A 949 -23.88 -23.49 -20.46
CA ASP A 949 -24.44 -23.85 -21.79
C ASP A 949 -25.18 -22.66 -22.43
N GLU A 950 -24.67 -21.45 -22.21
CA GLU A 950 -25.15 -20.23 -22.83
C GLU A 950 -24.52 -20.10 -24.23
N ALA A 951 -25.35 -19.81 -25.24
CA ALA A 951 -24.91 -19.76 -26.64
C ALA A 951 -23.70 -18.84 -26.88
N THR A 952 -23.57 -17.75 -26.11
CA THR A 952 -22.47 -16.79 -26.16
C THR A 952 -21.15 -17.38 -25.67
N LEU A 953 -21.16 -18.12 -24.56
CA LEU A 953 -19.99 -18.79 -24.00
C LEU A 953 -19.56 -19.99 -24.85
N VAL A 954 -20.53 -20.76 -25.33
CA VAL A 954 -20.29 -21.90 -26.23
C VAL A 954 -19.63 -21.45 -27.53
N GLN A 955 -20.02 -20.30 -28.10
CA GLN A 955 -19.37 -19.73 -29.28
C GLN A 955 -17.92 -19.26 -29.02
N LYS A 956 -17.63 -18.75 -27.82
CA LYS A 956 -16.30 -18.22 -27.49
C LYS A 956 -15.27 -19.28 -27.10
N ILE A 957 -15.68 -20.26 -26.29
CA ILE A 957 -14.78 -21.24 -25.66
C ILE A 957 -14.93 -22.62 -26.33
N GLY A 958 -16.12 -22.97 -26.81
CA GLY A 958 -16.42 -24.29 -27.36
C GLY A 958 -16.89 -25.30 -26.31
N THR A 959 -17.81 -26.17 -26.70
CA THR A 959 -18.52 -27.11 -25.81
C THR A 959 -17.57 -28.06 -25.06
N LYS A 960 -16.57 -28.62 -25.74
CA LYS A 960 -15.62 -29.58 -25.12
C LYS A 960 -14.75 -28.93 -24.04
N GLU A 961 -14.36 -27.67 -24.24
CA GLU A 961 -13.54 -26.94 -23.28
C GLU A 961 -14.34 -26.54 -22.04
N LEU A 962 -15.62 -26.18 -22.21
CA LEU A 962 -16.56 -25.94 -21.11
C LEU A 962 -16.79 -27.21 -20.27
N GLU A 963 -16.96 -28.37 -20.90
CA GLU A 963 -17.06 -29.66 -20.20
C GLU A 963 -15.78 -29.97 -19.40
N LEU A 964 -14.61 -29.74 -19.99
CA LEU A 964 -13.32 -29.89 -19.32
C LEU A 964 -13.16 -28.92 -18.15
N PHE A 965 -13.63 -27.69 -18.28
CA PHE A 965 -13.65 -26.70 -17.20
C PHE A 965 -14.46 -27.21 -16.00
N VAL A 966 -15.70 -27.69 -16.22
CA VAL A 966 -16.54 -28.25 -15.15
C VAL A 966 -15.80 -29.39 -14.46
N HIS A 967 -15.21 -30.31 -15.22
CA HIS A 967 -14.47 -31.43 -14.64
C HIS A 967 -13.26 -30.95 -13.81
N LYS A 968 -12.42 -30.06 -14.37
CA LYS A 968 -11.26 -29.49 -13.67
C LYS A 968 -11.66 -28.79 -12.38
N LEU A 969 -12.74 -28.00 -12.41
CA LEU A 969 -13.23 -27.27 -11.25
C LEU A 969 -13.72 -28.23 -10.16
N MET A 970 -14.48 -29.26 -10.52
CA MET A 970 -14.97 -30.26 -9.54
C MET A 970 -13.84 -31.07 -8.89
N VAL A 971 -12.75 -31.36 -9.61
CA VAL A 971 -11.59 -32.08 -9.08
C VAL A 971 -10.89 -31.32 -7.95
N THR A 972 -10.99 -29.99 -7.92
CA THR A 972 -10.38 -29.16 -6.87
C THR A 972 -11.00 -29.38 -5.49
N ARG A 973 -12.23 -29.94 -5.43
CA ARG A 973 -13.01 -30.14 -4.20
C ARG A 973 -13.14 -28.87 -3.34
N GLY A 974 -13.24 -27.70 -3.99
CA GLY A 974 -13.41 -26.42 -3.31
C GLY A 974 -12.14 -25.90 -2.61
N ARG A 975 -10.96 -26.43 -2.94
CA ARG A 975 -9.67 -25.93 -2.44
C ARG A 975 -9.23 -24.66 -3.18
N ARG A 976 -8.18 -23.98 -2.70
CA ARG A 976 -7.64 -22.74 -3.32
C ARG A 976 -7.23 -22.92 -4.79
N THR A 977 -6.91 -24.14 -5.22
CA THR A 977 -6.63 -24.46 -6.63
C THR A 977 -7.83 -24.21 -7.56
N ALA A 978 -9.05 -24.12 -7.03
CA ALA A 978 -10.23 -23.70 -7.79
C ALA A 978 -10.11 -22.27 -8.33
N ASN A 979 -9.39 -21.39 -7.63
CA ASN A 979 -9.24 -19.99 -8.03
C ASN A 979 -8.57 -19.86 -9.40
N GLU A 980 -7.49 -20.61 -9.63
CA GLU A 980 -6.80 -20.64 -10.93
C GLU A 980 -7.70 -21.16 -12.04
N VAL A 981 -8.46 -22.24 -11.77
CA VAL A 981 -9.39 -22.80 -12.76
C VAL A 981 -10.49 -21.79 -13.12
N LEU A 982 -11.02 -21.06 -12.14
CA LEU A 982 -12.03 -20.01 -12.33
C LEU A 982 -11.44 -18.78 -13.05
N LYS A 983 -10.21 -18.38 -12.73
CA LYS A 983 -9.48 -17.29 -13.39
C LYS A 983 -9.27 -17.61 -14.87
N LEU A 984 -8.78 -18.81 -15.19
CA LEU A 984 -8.59 -19.26 -16.56
C LEU A 984 -9.91 -19.30 -17.35
N PHE A 985 -10.99 -19.74 -16.71
CA PHE A 985 -12.33 -19.68 -17.31
C PHE A 985 -12.78 -18.24 -17.58
N TRP A 986 -12.59 -17.32 -16.63
CA TRP A 986 -12.93 -15.91 -16.82
C TRP A 986 -12.14 -15.26 -17.96
N LEU A 987 -10.84 -15.56 -18.07
CA LEU A 987 -9.97 -15.12 -19.15
C LEU A 987 -10.50 -15.62 -20.51
N ALA A 988 -10.81 -16.92 -20.60
CA ALA A 988 -11.36 -17.53 -21.81
C ALA A 988 -12.74 -16.92 -22.19
N ALA A 989 -13.63 -16.72 -21.21
CA ALA A 989 -14.96 -16.14 -21.44
C ALA A 989 -14.92 -14.70 -21.94
N ASN A 990 -13.86 -13.96 -21.58
CA ASN A 990 -13.65 -12.58 -21.98
C ASN A 990 -12.65 -12.40 -23.13
N GLY A 991 -12.05 -13.49 -23.64
CA GLY A 991 -11.08 -13.45 -24.74
C GLY A 991 -9.73 -12.83 -24.36
N PHE A 992 -9.37 -12.90 -23.08
CA PHE A 992 -8.09 -12.41 -22.57
C PHE A 992 -7.07 -13.54 -22.40
N VAL A 993 -5.79 -13.23 -22.55
CA VAL A 993 -4.66 -14.13 -22.28
C VAL A 993 -4.00 -13.69 -20.96
N GLU A 994 -3.48 -14.65 -20.19
CA GLU A 994 -2.96 -14.40 -18.86
C GLU A 994 -1.67 -13.56 -18.88
N TYR A 995 -1.74 -12.32 -18.37
CA TYR A 995 -0.55 -11.55 -18.01
C TYR A 995 -0.16 -11.85 -16.56
N ASN A 996 1.07 -12.32 -16.37
CA ASN A 996 1.83 -12.51 -15.13
C ASN A 996 1.43 -13.68 -14.21
N HIS A 997 2.38 -14.61 -14.03
CA HIS A 997 2.69 -15.19 -12.72
C HIS A 997 4.21 -15.39 -12.59
N GLN A 998 4.90 -14.39 -12.06
CA GLN A 998 6.14 -14.60 -11.31
C GLN A 998 5.77 -15.36 -10.02
N ARG A 999 6.41 -16.51 -9.79
CA ARG A 999 6.65 -17.00 -8.43
C ARG A 999 8.13 -16.79 -8.19
N ILE A 1000 8.42 -15.96 -7.18
CA ILE A 1000 9.72 -15.88 -6.50
C ILE A 1000 10.17 -17.28 -6.10
#